data_AF-A0A3D0XI09-F1
#
_entry.id   AF-A0A3D0XI09-F1
#
_cell.length_a   1.000
_cell.length_b   1.000
_cell.length_c   1.000
_cell.angle_alpha   90.00
_cell.angle_beta   90.00
_cell.angle_gamma   90.00
#
_symmetry.space_group_name_H-M   'P 1'
#
loop_
_entity.id
_entity.type
_entity.pdbx_description
1 polymer ?
#
loop_
_entity_poly.entity_id
_entity_poly.type
_entity_poly.pdbx_seq_one_letter_code
_entity_poly.pdbx_strand_id
1 'polypeptide(L)'
;MFEPRMMHHPTTLRGFVRKLPVGIYQLAMVVFMSLPTSLWSAETKVSLWTTKTAVAPGGTATAAIVFELKEGWHTYWRNGGDAAQPPSLAWDLPPGVETGPIQWPLPEKEVVSGLTSYSYHEEVLLLVPLQFDASLKPGQVNLQCQVNWLECQETCVPRQAKVLGTIEISLEEKASDEAPLIQRSADLVPETDNALPLRADWSKTLAEDERILTLELDPQSGFRWLDFYPHENDSFELGGASTLLPNRTEAIRLEKNVLNWEDSWPAQISGVALLIDADEKPWTRETTIVLGGSFPQTEKTTDSTQAATLPSNKTLQRPSMLLMLGFALLGGMILNLMPCVLPVISLKILGFVEQGAEDRKKVFQMGLLYGLGVLVSFWALASIVIAIQSTGQSANWGMQFQNPQFLLLMTILLTLIALNFFGVFEITGGSLTGVASRLGGGHGRGGAFANGVLATILATPCTAPFLGTALGFAFTQPPTGILLMFTTIGVGLALPYVALSWNPGWLQILPRPGAWMTRFKVFMGFPMLGTVVWLYSIARLHFGPGGDLWLGLCLVSIALLAWIYGECIQKARGRKGWAWGALLAGILVTYGWILEHELNWRQPALKDGENTPSDATLISGKNGIQWMAWSEAAVIQAQQKGQVVLVDFTAKWCPNCQVNKKTSIEIPSVKEKLESIGGLTMRGDYTFQDRRITQKLKEHGRIGVPLVLVYPPSEGAEPIVLPELLTPSIVLKALDEASGSAMVPIDG
;
A
#
# COMPACT_ATOMS: atom_id res chain seq x y z
N MET A 1 50.24 51.35 -21.09
CA MET A 1 51.32 51.76 -20.18
C MET A 1 50.79 51.59 -18.76
N PHE A 2 51.33 50.59 -18.05
CA PHE A 2 51.28 50.29 -16.60
C PHE A 2 49.95 49.98 -15.86
N GLU A 3 49.69 48.67 -15.76
CA GLU A 3 49.54 47.81 -14.55
C GLU A 3 48.49 48.03 -13.43
N PRO A 4 48.05 46.92 -12.77
CA PRO A 4 46.83 46.80 -11.97
C PRO A 4 47.06 46.96 -10.46
N ARG A 5 46.00 47.29 -9.70
CA ARG A 5 46.00 47.20 -8.22
C ARG A 5 45.05 46.14 -7.70
N MET A 6 45.64 45.32 -6.84
CA MET A 6 45.14 44.10 -6.21
C MET A 6 43.90 44.31 -5.34
N MET A 7 42.96 43.36 -5.43
CA MET A 7 41.90 43.15 -4.43
C MET A 7 42.51 42.53 -3.16
N HIS A 8 42.37 43.23 -2.04
CA HIS A 8 42.64 42.71 -0.71
C HIS A 8 41.56 41.72 -0.26
N HIS A 9 41.98 40.54 0.16
CA HIS A 9 41.25 39.66 1.07
C HIS A 9 40.95 40.38 2.40
N PRO A 10 39.86 40.02 3.09
CA PRO A 10 39.86 39.98 4.54
C PRO A 10 39.80 38.53 5.04
N THR A 11 40.87 38.14 5.72
CA THR A 11 40.92 37.06 6.70
C THR A 11 40.15 37.44 7.96
N THR A 12 39.78 36.43 8.74
CA THR A 12 39.35 36.42 10.17
C THR A 12 37.88 36.04 10.47
N LEU A 13 37.57 34.76 10.24
CA LEU A 13 36.62 33.99 11.05
C LEU A 13 37.24 33.72 12.44
N ARG A 14 37.03 34.60 13.43
CA ARG A 14 37.30 34.25 14.85
C ARG A 14 36.44 34.97 15.89
N GLY A 15 35.37 35.66 15.51
CA GLY A 15 34.62 36.54 16.43
C GLY A 15 33.16 36.21 16.72
N PHE A 16 32.52 35.22 16.06
CA PHE A 16 31.04 35.14 16.05
C PHE A 16 30.44 33.83 16.61
N VAL A 17 31.13 33.15 17.53
CA VAL A 17 30.60 31.94 18.20
C VAL A 17 30.23 32.19 19.67
N ARG A 18 30.45 33.39 20.23
CA ARG A 18 30.31 33.60 21.69
C ARG A 18 29.07 34.35 22.19
N LYS A 19 28.05 34.59 21.37
CA LYS A 19 26.79 35.22 21.86
C LYS A 19 25.55 34.76 21.07
N LEU A 20 25.03 33.58 21.38
CA LEU A 20 23.61 33.28 21.21
C LEU A 20 23.12 32.61 22.51
N PRO A 21 22.09 33.16 23.18
CA PRO A 21 21.64 32.65 24.47
C PRO A 21 20.91 31.32 24.29
N VAL A 22 21.27 30.35 25.14
CA VAL A 22 20.76 28.97 25.23
C VAL A 22 19.22 28.88 25.35
N GLY A 23 18.54 29.98 25.70
CA GLY A 23 17.08 30.02 25.90
C GLY A 23 16.22 29.80 24.64
N ILE A 24 16.72 30.07 23.44
CA ILE A 24 15.90 29.93 22.21
C ILE A 24 15.71 28.44 21.83
N TYR A 25 16.71 27.59 22.12
CA TYR A 25 16.60 26.15 21.87
C TYR A 25 15.65 25.44 22.85
N GLN A 26 15.54 25.91 24.09
CA GLN A 26 14.59 25.35 25.05
C GLN A 26 13.15 25.82 24.78
N LEU A 27 12.94 27.05 24.30
CA LEU A 27 11.60 27.53 23.96
C LEU A 27 11.01 26.80 22.73
N ALA A 28 11.83 26.52 21.71
CA ALA A 28 11.40 25.77 20.53
C ALA A 28 11.05 24.30 20.85
N MET A 29 11.72 23.70 21.84
CA MET A 29 11.47 22.32 22.27
C MET A 29 10.18 22.19 23.11
N VAL A 30 9.83 23.20 23.92
CA VAL A 30 8.58 23.23 24.69
C VAL A 30 7.35 23.52 23.82
N VAL A 31 7.50 24.36 22.78
CA VAL A 31 6.43 24.64 21.81
C VAL A 31 6.11 23.42 20.92
N PHE A 32 7.11 22.57 20.63
CA PHE A 32 6.88 21.33 19.87
C PHE A 32 6.24 20.22 20.72
N MET A 33 6.40 20.23 22.05
CA MET A 33 5.80 19.26 22.97
C MET A 33 4.39 19.62 23.45
N SER A 34 3.88 20.81 23.11
CA SER A 34 2.56 21.30 23.57
C SER A 34 1.52 21.46 22.46
N LEU A 35 1.74 20.86 21.28
CA LEU A 35 0.68 20.68 20.31
C LEU A 35 -0.37 19.70 20.89
N PRO A 36 -1.63 20.13 21.08
CA PRO A 36 -2.68 19.25 21.57
C PRO A 36 -2.91 18.11 20.57
N THR A 37 -3.04 16.89 21.08
CA THR A 37 -3.30 15.63 20.37
C THR A 37 -4.71 15.54 19.76
N SER A 38 -5.34 16.66 19.40
CA SER A 38 -6.74 16.72 18.98
C SER A 38 -6.96 16.71 17.46
N LEU A 39 -6.01 16.19 16.67
CA LEU A 39 -6.12 16.20 15.20
C LEU A 39 -6.97 15.07 14.59
N TRP A 40 -7.60 14.20 15.39
CA TRP A 40 -8.34 13.03 14.86
C TRP A 40 -9.67 12.81 15.61
N SER A 41 -10.59 13.77 15.51
CA SER A 41 -12.00 13.52 15.88
C SER A 41 -12.57 12.40 15.00
N ALA A 42 -13.47 11.57 15.54
CA ALA A 42 -14.30 10.70 14.70
C ALA A 42 -15.22 11.59 13.84
N GLU A 43 -15.38 11.24 12.55
CA GLU A 43 -16.31 11.94 11.65
C GLU A 43 -17.68 11.26 11.66
N THR A 44 -17.77 10.04 12.19
CA THR A 44 -19.01 9.32 12.51
C THR A 44 -19.43 9.55 13.96
N LYS A 45 -20.71 9.89 14.19
CA LYS A 45 -21.31 9.86 15.52
C LYS A 45 -22.07 8.55 15.72
N VAL A 46 -21.87 7.94 16.88
CA VAL A 46 -22.56 6.70 17.25
C VAL A 46 -23.40 6.93 18.48
N SER A 47 -24.67 6.52 18.44
CA SER A 47 -25.60 6.62 19.57
C SER A 47 -26.42 5.34 19.73
N LEU A 48 -27.02 5.16 20.92
CA LEU A 48 -27.87 4.02 21.24
C LEU A 48 -29.29 4.51 21.51
N TRP A 49 -30.23 4.08 20.67
CA TRP A 49 -31.67 4.32 20.85
C TRP A 49 -32.38 3.01 21.18
N THR A 50 -33.58 3.10 21.72
CA THR A 50 -34.42 1.95 22.07
C THR A 50 -35.83 2.20 21.57
N THR A 51 -36.60 1.16 21.25
CA THR A 51 -38.02 1.32 20.84
C THR A 51 -38.94 1.69 22.00
N LYS A 52 -38.49 1.45 23.24
CA LYS A 52 -39.24 1.69 24.46
C LYS A 52 -38.35 2.37 25.49
N THR A 53 -38.91 3.32 26.22
CA THR A 53 -38.30 3.92 27.42
C THR A 53 -38.68 3.15 28.68
N ALA A 54 -39.82 2.46 28.67
CA ALA A 54 -40.23 1.54 29.74
C ALA A 54 -40.74 0.20 29.19
N VAL A 55 -40.32 -0.91 29.82
CA VAL A 55 -40.63 -2.30 29.40
C VAL A 55 -41.13 -3.10 30.61
N ALA A 56 -42.15 -3.94 30.40
CA ALA A 56 -42.63 -4.85 31.44
C ALA A 56 -41.65 -6.00 31.70
N PRO A 57 -41.58 -6.54 32.93
CA PRO A 57 -40.83 -7.78 33.19
C PRO A 57 -41.30 -8.90 32.25
N GLY A 58 -40.37 -9.59 31.57
CA GLY A 58 -40.69 -10.58 30.53
C GLY A 58 -40.94 -9.99 29.13
N GLY A 59 -40.93 -8.66 29.00
CA GLY A 59 -41.19 -7.95 27.75
C GLY A 59 -40.00 -7.92 26.79
N THR A 60 -40.22 -7.33 25.62
CA THR A 60 -39.21 -7.12 24.58
C THR A 60 -39.10 -5.65 24.19
N ALA A 61 -37.89 -5.26 23.80
CA ALA A 61 -37.60 -4.01 23.13
C ALA A 61 -36.55 -4.24 22.04
N THR A 62 -36.32 -3.26 21.19
CA THR A 62 -35.24 -3.30 20.20
C THR A 62 -34.31 -2.14 20.49
N ALA A 63 -33.02 -2.43 20.62
CA ALA A 63 -31.97 -1.42 20.63
C ALA A 63 -31.54 -1.12 19.18
N ALA A 64 -31.30 0.14 18.87
CA ALA A 64 -30.75 0.58 17.61
C ALA A 64 -29.42 1.29 17.86
N ILE A 65 -28.34 0.78 17.27
CA ILE A 65 -27.06 1.47 17.21
C ILE A 65 -27.08 2.34 15.96
N VAL A 66 -27.13 3.66 16.16
CA VAL A 66 -27.26 4.66 15.10
C VAL A 66 -25.88 5.17 14.73
N PHE A 67 -25.52 5.02 13.46
CA PHE A 67 -24.32 5.62 12.87
C PHE A 67 -24.75 6.81 12.02
N GLU A 68 -24.39 8.02 12.44
CA GLU A 68 -24.50 9.22 11.61
C GLU A 68 -23.13 9.50 10.96
N LEU A 69 -23.04 9.24 9.67
CA LEU A 69 -21.82 9.40 8.88
C LEU A 69 -21.84 10.75 8.15
N LYS A 70 -20.70 11.42 8.13
CA LYS A 70 -20.53 12.64 7.36
C LYS A 70 -20.53 12.34 5.86
N GLU A 71 -20.95 13.30 5.05
CA GLU A 71 -20.94 13.19 3.58
C GLU A 71 -19.58 12.70 3.05
N GLY A 72 -19.62 11.66 2.21
CA GLY A 72 -18.44 11.01 1.65
C GLY A 72 -17.74 10.00 2.56
N TRP A 73 -18.26 9.73 3.76
CA TRP A 73 -17.81 8.64 4.63
C TRP A 73 -18.83 7.51 4.66
N HIS A 74 -18.33 6.27 4.73
CA HIS A 74 -19.15 5.07 4.78
C HIS A 74 -18.65 4.05 5.80
N THR A 75 -19.56 3.17 6.22
CA THR A 75 -19.25 1.95 6.96
C THR A 75 -19.82 0.73 6.23
N TYR A 76 -19.64 -0.48 6.74
CA TYR A 76 -19.88 -1.70 5.96
C TYR A 76 -21.01 -2.57 6.48
N TRP A 77 -21.61 -3.33 5.57
CA TRP A 77 -22.56 -4.40 5.86
C TRP A 77 -21.88 -5.64 6.44
N ARG A 78 -22.67 -6.59 6.97
CA ARG A 78 -22.18 -7.89 7.49
C ARG A 78 -21.20 -8.59 6.54
N ASN A 79 -21.44 -8.51 5.24
CA ASN A 79 -20.45 -8.86 4.23
C ASN A 79 -19.91 -7.55 3.64
N GLY A 80 -18.71 -7.14 4.03
CA GLY A 80 -18.11 -5.91 3.54
C GLY A 80 -17.57 -6.02 2.10
N GLY A 81 -17.34 -7.24 1.60
CA GLY A 81 -16.61 -7.52 0.37
C GLY A 81 -15.08 -7.45 0.54
N ASP A 82 -14.36 -7.29 -0.58
CA ASP A 82 -12.90 -7.48 -0.71
C ASP A 82 -11.98 -6.62 0.20
N ALA A 83 -12.50 -5.58 0.87
CA ALA A 83 -11.67 -4.57 1.54
C ALA A 83 -12.26 -4.02 2.87
N ALA A 84 -13.18 -4.73 3.50
CA ALA A 84 -14.10 -4.11 4.46
C ALA A 84 -14.43 -4.99 5.66
N GLN A 85 -14.59 -4.36 6.85
CA GLN A 85 -15.00 -5.04 8.08
C GLN A 85 -16.33 -4.47 8.59
N PRO A 86 -17.32 -5.32 8.96
CA PRO A 86 -18.58 -4.87 9.52
C PRO A 86 -18.41 -4.28 10.93
N PRO A 87 -19.31 -3.39 11.35
CA PRO A 87 -19.43 -2.98 12.75
C PRO A 87 -19.61 -4.19 13.69
N SER A 88 -18.90 -4.18 14.82
CA SER A 88 -19.03 -5.18 15.88
C SER A 88 -19.58 -4.55 17.16
N LEU A 89 -20.50 -5.25 17.81
CA LEU A 89 -21.23 -4.80 19.00
C LEU A 89 -20.91 -5.73 20.17
N ALA A 90 -20.21 -5.22 21.18
CA ALA A 90 -19.95 -5.93 22.44
C ALA A 90 -20.82 -5.34 23.54
N TRP A 91 -21.81 -6.09 23.98
CA TRP A 91 -22.80 -5.67 24.99
C TRP A 91 -22.32 -6.00 26.41
N ASP A 92 -22.37 -5.01 27.30
CA ASP A 92 -22.17 -5.14 28.74
C ASP A 92 -23.53 -4.88 29.40
N LEU A 93 -24.30 -5.96 29.57
CA LEU A 93 -25.68 -5.89 30.03
C LEU A 93 -25.83 -6.44 31.44
N PRO A 94 -26.71 -5.86 32.26
CA PRO A 94 -26.97 -6.37 33.60
C PRO A 94 -27.68 -7.73 33.55
N PRO A 95 -27.60 -8.52 34.63
CA PRO A 95 -28.22 -9.83 34.70
C PRO A 95 -29.72 -9.77 34.42
N GLY A 96 -30.21 -10.64 33.54
CA GLY A 96 -31.63 -10.70 33.15
C GLY A 96 -31.99 -9.95 31.87
N VAL A 97 -31.01 -9.42 31.12
CA VAL A 97 -31.21 -8.85 29.78
C VAL A 97 -30.37 -9.63 28.77
N GLU A 98 -31.01 -10.16 27.73
CA GLU A 98 -30.36 -10.91 26.65
C GLU A 98 -30.52 -10.18 25.31
N THR A 99 -29.53 -10.35 24.43
CA THR A 99 -29.52 -9.77 23.08
C THR A 99 -29.74 -10.83 22.02
N GLY A 100 -30.52 -10.50 20.99
CA GLY A 100 -30.64 -11.28 19.77
C GLY A 100 -29.54 -10.94 18.75
N PRO A 101 -29.53 -11.63 17.59
CA PRO A 101 -28.61 -11.31 16.50
C PRO A 101 -28.87 -9.92 15.93
N ILE A 102 -27.82 -9.29 15.39
CA ILE A 102 -27.94 -8.00 14.68
C ILE A 102 -28.81 -8.21 13.45
N GLN A 103 -29.86 -7.42 13.33
CA GLN A 103 -30.70 -7.31 12.15
C GLN A 103 -30.11 -6.22 11.26
N TRP A 104 -29.71 -6.63 10.06
CA TRP A 104 -29.01 -5.77 9.10
C TRP A 104 -29.99 -5.25 8.06
N PRO A 105 -30.18 -3.92 7.96
CA PRO A 105 -30.86 -3.33 6.81
C PRO A 105 -30.19 -3.72 5.49
N LEU A 106 -30.91 -3.60 4.37
CA LEU A 106 -30.31 -3.80 3.06
C LEU A 106 -29.24 -2.72 2.80
N PRO A 107 -27.98 -3.09 2.46
CA PRO A 107 -26.93 -2.12 2.20
C PRO A 107 -26.98 -1.57 0.77
N GLU A 108 -26.24 -0.48 0.56
CA GLU A 108 -25.91 -0.04 -0.78
C GLU A 108 -24.76 -0.90 -1.34
N LYS A 109 -24.83 -1.17 -2.64
CA LYS A 109 -23.82 -1.98 -3.32
C LYS A 109 -23.00 -1.09 -4.22
N GLU A 110 -21.69 -1.07 -3.98
CA GLU A 110 -20.74 -0.30 -4.75
C GLU A 110 -19.75 -1.23 -5.43
N VAL A 111 -19.53 -1.01 -6.73
CA VAL A 111 -18.55 -1.78 -7.50
C VAL A 111 -17.47 -0.81 -7.96
N VAL A 112 -16.30 -0.90 -7.33
CA VAL A 112 -15.14 -0.05 -7.64
C VAL A 112 -13.97 -0.95 -8.00
N SER A 113 -13.37 -0.72 -9.17
CA SER A 113 -12.21 -1.51 -9.63
C SER A 113 -12.47 -3.01 -9.87
N GLY A 114 -13.72 -3.46 -9.94
CA GLY A 114 -14.07 -4.89 -10.00
C GLY A 114 -14.17 -5.54 -8.62
N LEU A 115 -13.84 -4.81 -7.55
CA LEU A 115 -14.11 -5.17 -6.18
C LEU A 115 -15.53 -4.69 -5.84
N THR A 116 -16.28 -5.51 -5.12
CA THR A 116 -17.64 -5.13 -4.70
C THR A 116 -17.65 -4.93 -3.20
N SER A 117 -18.06 -3.75 -2.76
CA SER A 117 -18.29 -3.45 -1.36
C SER A 117 -19.78 -3.26 -1.09
N TYR A 118 -20.21 -3.69 0.08
CA TYR A 118 -21.57 -3.44 0.57
C TYR A 118 -21.47 -2.48 1.75
N SER A 119 -21.92 -1.25 1.55
CA SER A 119 -21.65 -0.12 2.43
C SER A 119 -22.94 0.61 2.81
N TYR A 120 -22.84 1.39 3.88
CA TYR A 120 -23.85 2.31 4.36
C TYR A 120 -23.28 3.72 4.36
N HIS A 121 -24.06 4.65 3.82
CA HIS A 121 -23.76 6.08 3.76
C HIS A 121 -24.77 6.87 4.58
N GLU A 122 -24.38 8.09 4.97
CA GLU A 122 -25.21 9.08 5.67
C GLU A 122 -25.72 8.63 7.05
N GLU A 123 -26.61 7.65 7.10
CA GLU A 123 -27.21 7.13 8.33
C GLU A 123 -27.52 5.63 8.20
N VAL A 124 -27.18 4.85 9.22
CA VAL A 124 -27.66 3.46 9.36
C VAL A 124 -27.97 3.12 10.81
N LEU A 125 -29.09 2.41 11.01
CA LEU A 125 -29.53 1.91 12.32
C LEU A 125 -29.40 0.39 12.33
N LEU A 126 -28.42 -0.14 13.06
CA LEU A 126 -28.29 -1.58 13.28
C LEU A 126 -29.17 -2.00 14.46
N LEU A 127 -30.13 -2.89 14.20
CA LEU A 127 -31.16 -3.25 15.17
C LEU A 127 -30.77 -4.53 15.92
N VAL A 128 -30.94 -4.52 17.24
CA VAL A 128 -30.64 -5.63 18.14
C VAL A 128 -31.85 -5.88 19.03
N PRO A 129 -32.57 -7.00 18.85
CA PRO A 129 -33.66 -7.38 19.75
C PRO A 129 -33.14 -7.58 21.18
N LEU A 130 -33.86 -7.07 22.17
CA LEU A 130 -33.58 -7.22 23.59
C LEU A 130 -34.72 -7.98 24.25
N GLN A 131 -34.37 -9.01 25.02
CA GLN A 131 -35.28 -9.79 25.84
C GLN A 131 -35.03 -9.49 27.31
N PHE A 132 -36.09 -9.17 28.06
CA PHE A 132 -36.03 -8.87 29.48
C PHE A 132 -36.63 -10.04 30.27
N ASP A 133 -35.93 -10.52 31.30
CA ASP A 133 -36.40 -11.61 32.14
C ASP A 133 -37.58 -11.14 33.02
N ALA A 134 -38.52 -12.05 33.31
CA ALA A 134 -39.67 -11.78 34.19
C ALA A 134 -39.29 -11.55 35.66
N SER A 135 -38.08 -11.94 36.07
CA SER A 135 -37.53 -11.78 37.42
C SER A 135 -36.90 -10.41 37.68
N LEU A 136 -36.81 -9.55 36.66
CA LEU A 136 -36.30 -8.19 36.80
C LEU A 136 -37.20 -7.34 37.71
N LYS A 137 -36.58 -6.70 38.70
CA LYS A 137 -37.28 -5.80 39.63
C LYS A 137 -37.57 -4.47 38.93
N PRO A 138 -38.69 -3.79 39.29
CA PRO A 138 -38.94 -2.43 38.82
C PRO A 138 -37.79 -1.49 39.15
N GLY A 139 -37.36 -0.71 38.16
CA GLY A 139 -36.20 0.18 38.29
C GLY A 139 -35.49 0.44 36.96
N GLN A 140 -34.48 1.32 36.98
CA GLN A 140 -33.69 1.64 35.79
C GLN A 140 -32.62 0.58 35.50
N VAL A 141 -32.57 0.18 34.25
CA VAL A 141 -31.60 -0.75 33.68
C VAL A 141 -30.72 0.02 32.70
N ASN A 142 -29.41 0.01 32.95
CA ASN A 142 -28.44 0.65 32.06
C ASN A 142 -28.03 -0.35 30.98
N LEU A 143 -28.14 0.08 29.73
CA LEU A 143 -27.65 -0.62 28.56
C LEU A 143 -26.31 -0.01 28.16
N GLN A 144 -25.28 -0.84 28.06
CA GLN A 144 -23.96 -0.40 27.65
C GLN A 144 -23.49 -1.25 26.49
N CYS A 145 -23.03 -0.60 25.42
CA CYS A 145 -22.48 -1.27 24.24
C CYS A 145 -21.16 -0.62 23.84
N GLN A 146 -20.14 -1.45 23.66
CA GLN A 146 -18.90 -1.08 23.01
C GLN A 146 -19.05 -1.35 21.52
N VAL A 147 -19.01 -0.30 20.71
CA VAL A 147 -19.18 -0.35 19.26
C VAL A 147 -17.81 -0.14 18.62
N ASN A 148 -17.35 -1.10 17.84
CA ASN A 148 -16.16 -0.93 16.99
C ASN A 148 -16.60 -0.97 15.53
N TRP A 149 -16.16 -0.01 14.74
CA TRP A 149 -16.49 0.07 13.32
C TRP A 149 -15.31 0.61 12.52
N LEU A 150 -15.38 0.37 11.21
CA LEU A 150 -14.47 0.98 10.24
C LEU A 150 -15.24 2.10 9.54
N GLU A 151 -14.75 3.34 9.64
CA GLU A 151 -15.22 4.46 8.82
C GLU A 151 -14.21 4.71 7.69
N CYS A 152 -14.68 4.75 6.44
CA CYS A 152 -13.85 4.89 5.26
C CYS A 152 -14.29 6.07 4.41
N GLN A 153 -13.31 6.75 3.81
CA GLN A 153 -13.51 7.68 2.70
C GLN A 153 -12.52 7.29 1.59
N GLU A 154 -11.32 7.90 1.56
CA GLU A 154 -10.19 7.47 0.72
C GLU A 154 -9.26 6.49 1.46
N THR A 155 -9.29 6.55 2.79
CA THR A 155 -8.58 5.65 3.70
C THR A 155 -9.54 5.22 4.80
N CYS A 156 -9.37 3.98 5.26
CA CYS A 156 -10.19 3.41 6.32
C CYS A 156 -9.53 3.61 7.67
N VAL A 157 -10.30 4.13 8.64
CA VAL A 157 -9.83 4.40 10.00
C VAL A 157 -10.68 3.58 10.97
N PRO A 158 -10.09 2.65 11.75
CA PRO A 158 -10.84 1.92 12.76
C PRO A 158 -11.19 2.86 13.92
N ARG A 159 -12.44 2.81 14.36
CA ARG A 159 -12.99 3.62 15.45
C ARG A 159 -13.67 2.75 16.48
N GLN A 160 -13.74 3.27 17.69
CA GLN A 160 -14.44 2.65 18.80
C GLN A 160 -15.17 3.71 19.61
N ALA A 161 -16.37 3.39 20.07
CA ALA A 161 -17.18 4.25 20.92
C ALA A 161 -17.93 3.41 21.94
N LYS A 162 -18.09 3.98 23.12
CA LYS A 162 -18.91 3.40 24.18
C LYS A 162 -20.22 4.18 24.22
N VAL A 163 -21.32 3.50 23.91
CA VAL A 163 -22.67 4.09 23.95
C VAL A 163 -23.44 3.58 25.16
N LEU A 164 -24.23 4.47 25.74
CA LEU A 164 -25.01 4.23 26.94
C LEU A 164 -26.47 4.55 26.65
N GLY A 165 -27.36 3.70 27.17
CA GLY A 165 -28.81 3.86 27.10
C GLY A 165 -29.43 3.43 28.42
N THR A 166 -30.66 3.84 28.67
CA THR A 166 -31.39 3.49 29.90
C THR A 166 -32.81 3.07 29.55
N ILE A 167 -33.26 1.95 30.10
CA ILE A 167 -34.65 1.49 30.01
C ILE A 167 -35.18 1.31 31.43
N GLU A 168 -36.41 1.75 31.67
CA GLU A 168 -37.11 1.55 32.94
C GLU A 168 -37.91 0.24 32.90
N ILE A 169 -37.76 -0.60 33.93
CA ILE A 169 -38.62 -1.77 34.13
C ILE A 169 -39.87 -1.32 34.89
N SER A 170 -41.02 -1.34 34.22
CA SER A 170 -42.31 -0.87 34.76
C SER A 170 -43.46 -1.73 34.23
N LEU A 171 -44.55 -1.84 34.98
CA LEU A 171 -45.76 -2.54 34.55
C LEU A 171 -46.47 -1.86 33.37
N GLU A 172 -46.25 -0.54 33.20
CA GLU A 172 -46.74 0.21 32.05
C GLU A 172 -45.62 0.36 31.03
N GLU A 173 -45.81 -0.21 29.84
CA GLU A 173 -44.88 -0.03 28.72
C GLU A 173 -45.01 1.36 28.12
N LYS A 174 -43.88 1.98 27.80
CA LYS A 174 -43.85 3.30 27.18
C LYS A 174 -42.91 3.29 25.99
N ALA A 175 -43.44 3.63 24.81
CA ALA A 175 -42.65 3.83 23.61
C ALA A 175 -41.65 4.99 23.78
N SER A 176 -40.53 4.92 23.09
CA SER A 176 -39.59 6.03 22.97
C SER A 176 -40.02 7.01 21.87
N ASP A 177 -39.43 8.20 21.88
CA ASP A 177 -39.65 9.19 20.83
C ASP A 177 -39.01 8.72 19.50
N GLU A 178 -37.96 7.90 19.58
CA GLU A 178 -37.22 7.33 18.45
C GLU A 178 -37.87 6.09 17.84
N ALA A 179 -38.91 5.52 18.47
CA ALA A 179 -39.58 4.30 18.03
C ALA A 179 -40.04 4.32 16.56
N PRO A 180 -40.58 5.42 16.00
CA PRO A 180 -40.96 5.47 14.59
C PRO A 180 -39.76 5.38 13.62
N LEU A 181 -38.60 5.93 13.98
CA LEU A 181 -37.38 5.85 13.17
C LEU A 181 -36.79 4.44 13.18
N ILE A 182 -36.81 3.80 14.34
CA ILE A 182 -36.39 2.41 14.49
C ILE A 182 -37.30 1.49 13.66
N GLN A 183 -38.62 1.72 13.68
CA GLN A 183 -39.57 0.96 12.86
C GLN A 183 -39.29 1.13 11.37
N ARG A 184 -38.99 2.35 10.92
CA ARG A 184 -38.64 2.62 9.52
C ARG A 184 -37.39 1.84 9.07
N SER A 185 -36.39 1.73 9.94
CA SER A 185 -35.21 0.90 9.66
C SER A 185 -35.55 -0.59 9.67
N ALA A 186 -36.44 -1.03 10.57
CA ALA A 186 -36.88 -2.42 10.64
C ALA A 186 -37.60 -2.85 9.35
N ASP A 187 -38.36 -1.97 8.72
CA ASP A 187 -39.01 -2.22 7.44
C ASP A 187 -38.01 -2.42 6.27
N LEU A 188 -36.74 -2.02 6.44
CA LEU A 188 -35.65 -2.23 5.47
C LEU A 188 -34.86 -3.53 5.72
N VAL A 189 -35.10 -4.22 6.84
CA VAL A 189 -34.47 -5.50 7.15
C VAL A 189 -35.14 -6.58 6.28
N PRO A 190 -34.37 -7.35 5.49
CA PRO A 190 -34.93 -8.43 4.67
C PRO A 190 -35.62 -9.49 5.53
N GLU A 191 -36.83 -9.89 5.16
CA GLU A 191 -37.52 -11.02 5.80
C GLU A 191 -36.94 -12.35 5.30
N THR A 192 -36.84 -13.36 6.16
CA THR A 192 -36.37 -14.70 5.77
C THR A 192 -37.47 -15.47 5.03
N ASP A 193 -37.20 -15.93 3.81
CA ASP A 193 -38.09 -16.76 3.01
C ASP A 193 -37.29 -17.80 2.21
N ASN A 194 -37.36 -19.06 2.64
CA ASN A 194 -36.68 -20.18 2.01
C ASN A 194 -37.52 -20.85 0.90
N ALA A 195 -38.73 -20.36 0.62
CA ALA A 195 -39.63 -20.92 -0.39
C ALA A 195 -39.53 -20.21 -1.75
N LEU A 196 -38.57 -19.29 -1.91
CA LEU A 196 -38.35 -18.61 -3.20
C LEU A 196 -38.02 -19.64 -4.30
N PRO A 197 -38.64 -19.54 -5.49
CA PRO A 197 -38.46 -20.51 -6.55
C PRO A 197 -37.16 -20.24 -7.31
N LEU A 198 -36.04 -20.37 -6.61
CA LEU A 198 -34.68 -20.13 -7.08
C LEU A 198 -33.93 -21.45 -7.21
N ARG A 199 -33.06 -21.54 -8.22
CA ARG A 199 -32.07 -22.62 -8.33
C ARG A 199 -30.68 -22.04 -8.59
N ALA A 200 -29.65 -22.78 -8.19
CA ALA A 200 -28.27 -22.40 -8.35
C ALA A 200 -27.49 -23.54 -9.01
N ASP A 201 -26.76 -23.27 -10.08
CA ASP A 201 -25.98 -24.29 -10.80
C ASP A 201 -24.63 -23.74 -11.30
N TRP A 202 -23.63 -24.62 -11.36
CA TRP A 202 -22.29 -24.30 -11.84
C TRP A 202 -22.28 -24.24 -13.37
N SER A 203 -22.07 -23.05 -13.91
CA SER A 203 -22.14 -22.81 -15.36
C SER A 203 -20.81 -22.97 -16.08
N LYS A 204 -19.71 -22.53 -15.45
CA LYS A 204 -18.38 -22.52 -16.07
C LYS A 204 -17.27 -22.57 -15.03
N THR A 205 -16.24 -23.37 -15.29
CA THR A 205 -14.98 -23.33 -14.54
C THR A 205 -14.00 -22.38 -15.25
N LEU A 206 -13.51 -21.38 -14.54
CA LEU A 206 -12.53 -20.40 -15.04
C LEU A 206 -11.10 -20.79 -14.65
N ALA A 207 -10.93 -21.27 -13.42
CA ALA A 207 -9.69 -21.80 -12.85
C ALA A 207 -10.01 -22.96 -11.88
N GLU A 208 -8.99 -23.54 -11.24
CA GLU A 208 -9.16 -24.65 -10.30
C GLU A 208 -9.98 -24.23 -9.06
N ASP A 209 -9.79 -22.98 -8.62
CA ASP A 209 -10.37 -22.27 -7.50
C ASP A 209 -11.47 -21.26 -7.89
N GLU A 210 -11.79 -21.14 -9.18
CA GLU A 210 -12.74 -20.13 -9.70
C GLU A 210 -13.82 -20.75 -10.61
N ARG A 211 -15.09 -20.60 -10.22
CA ARG A 211 -16.26 -21.05 -11.01
C ARG A 211 -17.35 -19.99 -11.08
N ILE A 212 -18.04 -19.91 -12.21
CA ILE A 212 -19.24 -19.09 -12.35
C ILE A 212 -20.46 -19.87 -11.88
N LEU A 213 -21.13 -19.32 -10.87
CA LEU A 213 -22.42 -19.73 -10.39
C LEU A 213 -23.53 -19.01 -11.14
N THR A 214 -24.50 -19.75 -11.68
CA THR A 214 -25.74 -19.20 -12.25
C THR A 214 -26.89 -19.41 -11.29
N LEU A 215 -27.55 -18.32 -10.90
CA LEU A 215 -28.82 -18.32 -10.19
C LEU A 215 -29.94 -18.12 -11.20
N GLU A 216 -30.94 -18.97 -11.16
CA GLU A 216 -32.13 -18.86 -12.01
C GLU A 216 -33.38 -18.76 -11.14
N LEU A 217 -34.33 -17.95 -11.57
CA LEU A 217 -35.66 -17.84 -10.98
C LEU A 217 -36.67 -18.58 -11.85
N ASP A 218 -37.66 -19.22 -11.23
CA ASP A 218 -38.75 -19.90 -11.93
C ASP A 218 -39.53 -18.87 -12.79
N PRO A 219 -39.64 -19.09 -14.11
CA PRO A 219 -40.42 -18.26 -15.01
C PRO A 219 -41.87 -18.01 -14.58
N GLN A 220 -42.50 -18.98 -13.91
CA GLN A 220 -43.90 -18.89 -13.52
C GLN A 220 -44.11 -18.14 -12.20
N SER A 221 -43.03 -17.72 -11.54
CA SER A 221 -43.09 -17.02 -10.26
C SER A 221 -43.62 -15.59 -10.35
N GLY A 222 -43.62 -14.98 -11.55
CA GLY A 222 -44.02 -13.59 -11.75
C GLY A 222 -43.02 -12.54 -11.22
N PHE A 223 -41.85 -12.98 -10.72
CA PHE A 223 -40.79 -12.09 -10.24
C PHE A 223 -39.72 -11.84 -11.30
N ARG A 224 -38.96 -10.75 -11.14
CA ARG A 224 -37.77 -10.42 -11.92
C ARG A 224 -36.58 -10.19 -11.00
N TRP A 225 -35.41 -10.69 -11.37
CA TRP A 225 -34.17 -10.41 -10.62
C TRP A 225 -33.74 -8.95 -10.76
N LEU A 226 -33.43 -8.32 -9.63
CA LEU A 226 -32.75 -7.04 -9.57
C LEU A 226 -31.29 -7.23 -9.13
N ASP A 227 -31.04 -7.93 -8.01
CA ASP A 227 -29.69 -8.28 -7.56
C ASP A 227 -29.69 -9.42 -6.51
N PHE A 228 -28.49 -9.89 -6.14
CA PHE A 228 -28.26 -10.82 -5.04
C PHE A 228 -27.07 -10.35 -4.19
N TYR A 229 -27.29 -10.26 -2.88
CA TYR A 229 -26.33 -9.83 -1.88
C TYR A 229 -25.88 -11.06 -1.06
N PRO A 230 -24.70 -11.64 -1.34
CA PRO A 230 -24.23 -12.84 -0.66
C PRO A 230 -23.90 -12.54 0.81
N HIS A 231 -24.18 -13.49 1.70
CA HIS A 231 -23.64 -13.42 3.05
C HIS A 231 -22.14 -13.71 3.07
N GLU A 232 -21.49 -13.25 4.13
CA GLU A 232 -20.11 -13.62 4.43
C GLU A 232 -20.02 -15.13 4.63
N ASN A 233 -18.98 -15.73 4.07
CA ASN A 233 -18.65 -17.14 4.22
C ASN A 233 -17.13 -17.28 4.27
N ASP A 234 -16.64 -18.15 5.15
CA ASP A 234 -15.20 -18.33 5.37
C ASP A 234 -14.54 -19.23 4.30
N SER A 235 -15.32 -20.12 3.67
CA SER A 235 -14.82 -21.16 2.75
C SER A 235 -14.79 -20.71 1.29
N PHE A 236 -15.64 -19.75 0.91
CA PHE A 236 -15.75 -19.25 -0.45
C PHE A 236 -16.29 -17.82 -0.50
N GLU A 237 -15.92 -17.08 -1.53
CA GLU A 237 -16.40 -15.75 -1.80
C GLU A 237 -17.28 -15.73 -3.07
N LEU A 238 -18.49 -15.16 -2.95
CA LEU A 238 -19.32 -14.84 -4.12
C LEU A 238 -18.97 -13.44 -4.59
N GLY A 239 -18.28 -13.36 -5.73
CA GLY A 239 -17.96 -12.11 -6.41
C GLY A 239 -19.20 -11.25 -6.62
N GLY A 240 -19.07 -9.95 -6.34
CA GLY A 240 -20.25 -9.11 -6.16
C GLY A 240 -20.90 -8.59 -7.45
N ALA A 241 -20.20 -8.54 -8.59
CA ALA A 241 -20.83 -8.12 -9.85
C ALA A 241 -21.85 -9.17 -10.33
N SER A 242 -23.12 -8.77 -10.45
CA SER A 242 -24.19 -9.63 -10.96
C SER A 242 -24.35 -9.41 -12.45
N THR A 243 -24.17 -10.44 -13.26
CA THR A 243 -24.46 -10.34 -14.69
C THR A 243 -25.86 -10.88 -14.95
N LEU A 244 -26.78 -9.97 -15.27
CA LEU A 244 -28.11 -10.35 -15.75
C LEU A 244 -28.00 -10.83 -17.19
N LEU A 245 -28.26 -12.11 -17.42
CA LEU A 245 -28.31 -12.66 -18.76
C LEU A 245 -29.75 -12.57 -19.31
N PRO A 246 -29.98 -11.87 -20.42
CA PRO A 246 -31.26 -11.94 -21.10
C PRO A 246 -31.36 -13.29 -21.84
N ASN A 247 -32.44 -14.04 -21.63
CA ASN A 247 -32.81 -15.08 -22.60
C ASN A 247 -34.32 -15.11 -22.90
N ARG A 248 -34.61 -15.51 -24.14
CA ARG A 248 -35.83 -15.26 -24.94
C ARG A 248 -37.16 -15.87 -24.44
N THR A 249 -37.17 -16.49 -23.28
CA THR A 249 -38.35 -17.11 -22.65
C THR A 249 -38.17 -17.07 -21.14
N GLU A 250 -38.69 -16.02 -20.51
CA GLU A 250 -39.13 -15.88 -19.10
C GLU A 250 -38.26 -16.40 -17.92
N ALA A 251 -36.98 -16.77 -18.06
CA ALA A 251 -36.08 -16.95 -16.89
C ALA A 251 -34.97 -15.89 -16.90
N ILE A 252 -35.01 -14.92 -15.98
CA ILE A 252 -33.88 -14.01 -15.76
C ILE A 252 -32.82 -14.80 -14.98
N ARG A 253 -31.60 -14.90 -15.52
CA ARG A 253 -30.48 -15.58 -14.86
C ARG A 253 -29.49 -14.56 -14.33
N LEU A 254 -28.98 -14.80 -13.12
CA LEU A 254 -27.96 -14.00 -12.47
C LEU A 254 -26.66 -14.82 -12.41
N GLU A 255 -25.61 -14.39 -13.09
CA GLU A 255 -24.28 -15.00 -12.92
C GLU A 255 -23.50 -14.29 -11.80
N LYS A 256 -22.86 -15.09 -10.96
CA LYS A 256 -21.96 -14.69 -9.87
C LYS A 256 -20.64 -15.45 -10.01
N ASN A 257 -19.53 -14.76 -9.85
CA ASN A 257 -18.25 -15.44 -9.73
C ASN A 257 -18.15 -16.09 -8.35
N VAL A 258 -17.60 -17.28 -8.24
CA VAL A 258 -17.34 -17.94 -6.96
C VAL A 258 -15.89 -18.36 -6.92
N LEU A 259 -15.26 -17.90 -5.86
CA LEU A 259 -13.86 -17.98 -5.56
C LEU A 259 -13.77 -18.86 -4.32
N ASN A 260 -13.30 -20.10 -4.46
CA ASN A 260 -13.44 -21.16 -3.46
C ASN A 260 -12.09 -21.61 -2.90
N TRP A 261 -11.94 -21.53 -1.57
CA TRP A 261 -10.67 -21.74 -0.87
C TRP A 261 -10.54 -23.14 -0.26
N GLU A 262 -11.57 -23.99 -0.42
CA GLU A 262 -11.60 -25.38 0.03
C GLU A 262 -11.60 -26.37 -1.15
N ASP A 263 -11.19 -27.63 -0.89
CA ASP A 263 -11.20 -28.70 -1.89
C ASP A 263 -12.61 -29.05 -2.40
N SER A 264 -13.64 -28.79 -1.60
CA SER A 264 -15.04 -29.02 -1.96
C SER A 264 -15.77 -27.73 -2.29
N TRP A 265 -16.48 -27.73 -3.41
CA TRP A 265 -17.35 -26.63 -3.79
C TRP A 265 -18.61 -26.59 -2.91
N PRO A 266 -19.15 -25.40 -2.60
CA PRO A 266 -20.29 -25.30 -1.70
C PRO A 266 -21.49 -26.10 -2.22
N ALA A 267 -22.24 -26.68 -1.29
CA ALA A 267 -23.51 -27.33 -1.57
C ALA A 267 -24.71 -26.36 -1.41
N GLN A 268 -24.51 -25.24 -0.72
CA GLN A 268 -25.53 -24.21 -0.52
C GLN A 268 -24.89 -22.82 -0.42
N ILE A 269 -25.65 -21.80 -0.78
CA ILE A 269 -25.28 -20.38 -0.69
C ILE A 269 -26.39 -19.60 0.01
N SER A 270 -26.02 -18.70 0.91
CA SER A 270 -26.97 -17.83 1.62
C SER A 270 -26.77 -16.37 1.22
N GLY A 271 -27.87 -15.64 1.13
CA GLY A 271 -27.84 -14.21 0.82
C GLY A 271 -29.23 -13.59 0.77
N VAL A 272 -29.26 -12.32 0.41
CA VAL A 272 -30.49 -11.56 0.21
C VAL A 272 -30.77 -11.47 -1.29
N ALA A 273 -31.90 -12.04 -1.71
CA ALA A 273 -32.43 -11.89 -3.04
C ALA A 273 -33.23 -10.58 -3.14
N LEU A 274 -32.86 -9.74 -4.11
CA LEU A 274 -33.59 -8.53 -4.45
C LEU A 274 -34.34 -8.79 -5.76
N LEU A 275 -35.66 -8.88 -5.64
CA LEU A 275 -36.59 -9.18 -6.72
C LEU A 275 -37.55 -8.01 -6.94
N ILE A 276 -38.20 -7.97 -8.10
CA ILE A 276 -39.30 -7.06 -8.39
C ILE A 276 -40.49 -7.89 -8.85
N ASP A 277 -41.67 -7.64 -8.29
CA ASP A 277 -42.90 -8.31 -8.71
C ASP A 277 -43.49 -7.71 -10.00
N ALA A 278 -44.61 -8.27 -10.46
CA ALA A 278 -45.31 -7.79 -11.65
C ALA A 278 -45.82 -6.34 -11.54
N ASP A 279 -46.02 -5.84 -10.31
CA ASP A 279 -46.49 -4.48 -10.02
C ASP A 279 -45.34 -3.48 -9.80
N GLU A 280 -44.11 -3.86 -10.15
CA GLU A 280 -42.88 -3.09 -9.98
C GLU A 280 -42.49 -2.80 -8.52
N LYS A 281 -43.03 -3.55 -7.56
CA LYS A 281 -42.68 -3.40 -6.15
C LYS A 281 -41.41 -4.22 -5.83
N PRO A 282 -40.39 -3.62 -5.17
CA PRO A 282 -39.20 -4.35 -4.77
C PRO A 282 -39.52 -5.31 -3.62
N TRP A 283 -38.94 -6.50 -3.70
CA TRP A 283 -39.00 -7.58 -2.72
C TRP A 283 -37.58 -7.94 -2.28
N THR A 284 -37.31 -7.78 -0.99
CA THR A 284 -36.04 -8.18 -0.34
C THR A 284 -36.30 -9.38 0.56
N ARG A 285 -35.65 -10.50 0.27
CA ARG A 285 -35.81 -11.74 1.04
C ARG A 285 -34.49 -12.41 1.29
N GLU A 286 -34.23 -12.76 2.54
CA GLU A 286 -33.09 -13.60 2.93
C GLU A 286 -33.43 -15.07 2.60
N THR A 287 -32.56 -15.74 1.84
CA THR A 287 -32.79 -17.10 1.37
C THR A 287 -31.49 -17.91 1.35
N THR A 288 -31.62 -19.23 1.50
CA THR A 288 -30.54 -20.19 1.28
C THR A 288 -30.87 -21.06 0.07
N ILE A 289 -29.97 -21.10 -0.91
CA ILE A 289 -30.17 -21.78 -2.20
C ILE A 289 -29.23 -22.98 -2.25
N VAL A 290 -29.77 -24.17 -2.51
CA VAL A 290 -29.01 -25.42 -2.66
C VAL A 290 -28.52 -25.58 -4.10
N LEU A 291 -27.24 -25.91 -4.26
CA LEU A 291 -26.54 -26.08 -5.54
C LEU A 291 -26.85 -27.45 -6.15
N GLY A 292 -27.10 -27.48 -7.46
CA GLY A 292 -27.39 -28.73 -8.20
C GLY A 292 -28.81 -29.27 -7.98
N GLY A 293 -29.70 -28.49 -7.36
CA GLY A 293 -31.12 -28.81 -7.20
C GLY A 293 -31.95 -28.52 -8.45
N SER A 294 -33.04 -29.27 -8.64
CA SER A 294 -34.13 -28.79 -9.49
C SER A 294 -34.78 -27.57 -8.83
N PHE A 295 -35.42 -26.67 -9.62
CA PHE A 295 -36.33 -25.70 -9.00
C PHE A 295 -37.22 -26.46 -8.02
N PRO A 296 -37.45 -25.95 -6.79
CA PRO A 296 -38.44 -26.57 -5.91
C PRO A 296 -39.71 -26.74 -6.74
N GLN A 297 -40.07 -28.00 -7.03
CA GLN A 297 -41.06 -28.28 -8.07
C GLN A 297 -42.40 -27.69 -7.66
N THR A 298 -42.84 -26.69 -8.40
CA THR A 298 -44.23 -26.62 -8.83
C THR A 298 -44.27 -27.27 -10.21
N GLU A 299 -44.93 -28.42 -10.33
CA GLU A 299 -44.99 -29.25 -11.55
C GLU A 299 -45.27 -28.43 -12.84
N LYS A 300 -44.44 -28.59 -13.90
CA LYS A 300 -44.84 -29.08 -15.25
C LYS A 300 -43.76 -28.93 -16.36
N THR A 301 -43.38 -30.10 -16.89
CA THR A 301 -43.20 -30.53 -18.31
C THR A 301 -42.47 -29.65 -19.36
N THR A 302 -41.24 -30.10 -19.70
CA THR A 302 -40.65 -30.40 -21.03
C THR A 302 -40.94 -29.51 -22.25
N ASP A 303 -39.92 -28.93 -22.91
CA ASP A 303 -39.30 -29.41 -24.17
C ASP A 303 -38.22 -28.43 -24.71
N SER A 304 -37.62 -28.78 -25.84
CA SER A 304 -36.20 -28.62 -26.18
C SER A 304 -35.84 -27.54 -27.24
N THR A 305 -34.56 -27.13 -27.23
CA THR A 305 -33.72 -26.60 -28.34
C THR A 305 -34.03 -25.25 -29.02
N GLN A 306 -33.10 -24.27 -28.93
CA GLN A 306 -32.21 -23.79 -30.01
C GLN A 306 -31.52 -22.45 -29.68
N ALA A 307 -30.20 -22.42 -29.93
CA ALA A 307 -29.31 -21.28 -29.79
C ALA A 307 -29.59 -20.17 -30.82
N ALA A 308 -29.44 -18.90 -30.40
CA ALA A 308 -29.33 -17.76 -31.31
C ALA A 308 -28.35 -16.72 -30.77
N THR A 309 -27.45 -16.33 -31.68
CA THR A 309 -26.27 -15.48 -31.52
C THR A 309 -26.57 -13.97 -31.61
N LEU A 310 -25.66 -13.17 -31.02
CA LEU A 310 -25.38 -11.70 -31.13
C LEU A 310 -26.28 -10.73 -30.31
N PRO A 311 -25.80 -9.52 -29.90
CA PRO A 311 -24.46 -8.89 -30.03
C PRO A 311 -23.86 -8.34 -28.71
N SER A 312 -22.52 -8.30 -28.64
CA SER A 312 -21.77 -7.44 -27.72
C SER A 312 -22.13 -5.96 -27.92
N ASN A 313 -22.51 -5.27 -26.85
CA ASN A 313 -21.93 -3.98 -26.45
C ASN A 313 -22.74 -3.34 -25.31
N LYS A 314 -22.10 -3.20 -24.14
CA LYS A 314 -22.01 -1.93 -23.40
C LYS A 314 -20.97 -2.08 -22.27
N THR A 315 -19.77 -1.66 -22.62
CA THR A 315 -18.65 -1.11 -21.84
C THR A 315 -18.88 -0.94 -20.33
N LEU A 316 -18.27 -1.81 -19.51
CA LEU A 316 -18.06 -1.60 -18.07
C LEU A 316 -16.97 -0.55 -17.83
N GLN A 317 -17.25 0.42 -16.94
CA GLN A 317 -16.27 1.37 -16.43
C GLN A 317 -15.32 0.66 -15.44
N ARG A 318 -14.13 0.35 -15.95
CA ARG A 318 -12.88 0.15 -15.19
C ARG A 318 -12.69 1.30 -14.18
N PRO A 319 -11.96 1.12 -13.06
CA PRO A 319 -11.44 2.27 -12.33
C PRO A 319 -10.70 3.07 -13.38
N SER A 320 -11.13 4.31 -13.56
CA SER A 320 -10.77 5.01 -14.79
C SER A 320 -9.26 4.94 -14.89
N MET A 321 -8.75 4.38 -15.99
CA MET A 321 -7.30 4.36 -16.25
C MET A 321 -6.75 5.77 -15.96
N LEU A 322 -7.56 6.79 -16.26
CA LEU A 322 -7.45 8.18 -15.85
C LEU A 322 -7.08 8.44 -14.38
N LEU A 323 -7.69 7.79 -13.37
CA LEU A 323 -7.38 7.97 -11.94
C LEU A 323 -5.98 7.45 -11.58
N MET A 324 -5.63 6.25 -12.04
CA MET A 324 -4.27 5.70 -11.84
C MET A 324 -3.22 6.51 -12.59
N LEU A 325 -3.57 7.02 -13.77
CA LEU A 325 -2.76 7.99 -14.49
C LEU A 325 -2.64 9.32 -13.75
N GLY A 326 -3.69 9.75 -13.05
CA GLY A 326 -3.66 10.88 -12.14
C GLY A 326 -2.61 10.71 -11.05
N PHE A 327 -2.58 9.55 -10.38
CA PHE A 327 -1.54 9.22 -9.39
C PHE A 327 -0.15 9.08 -10.02
N ALA A 328 -0.03 8.50 -11.21
CA ALA A 328 1.23 8.41 -11.94
C ALA A 328 1.77 9.81 -12.30
N LEU A 329 0.89 10.72 -12.69
CA LEU A 329 1.22 12.11 -13.01
C LEU A 329 1.66 12.86 -11.75
N LEU A 330 0.93 12.69 -10.65
CA LEU A 330 1.28 13.27 -9.36
C LEU A 330 2.62 12.73 -8.85
N GLY A 331 2.84 11.41 -8.94
CA GLY A 331 4.11 10.77 -8.61
C GLY A 331 5.27 11.32 -9.44
N GLY A 332 5.09 11.48 -10.74
CA GLY A 332 6.04 12.16 -11.63
C GLY A 332 6.34 13.60 -11.21
N MET A 333 5.31 14.35 -10.79
CA MET A 333 5.48 15.72 -10.30
C MET A 333 6.27 15.76 -9.00
N ILE A 334 6.00 14.85 -8.06
CA ILE A 334 6.71 14.71 -6.78
C ILE A 334 8.20 14.43 -6.99
N LEU A 335 8.59 13.76 -8.07
CA LEU A 335 10.01 13.51 -8.38
C LEU A 335 10.84 14.80 -8.51
N ASN A 336 10.22 15.93 -8.86
CA ASN A 336 10.91 17.22 -8.92
C ASN A 336 11.27 17.78 -7.53
N LEU A 337 10.56 17.36 -6.48
CA LEU A 337 10.80 17.77 -5.09
C LEU A 337 11.89 16.92 -4.42
N MET A 338 12.31 15.82 -5.06
CA MET A 338 13.33 14.95 -4.51
C MET A 338 14.71 15.64 -4.48
N PRO A 339 15.49 15.45 -3.39
CA PRO A 339 16.74 16.17 -3.17
C PRO A 339 17.79 15.98 -4.28
N CYS A 340 17.74 14.90 -5.06
CA CYS A 340 18.67 14.67 -6.19
C CYS A 340 18.38 15.52 -7.44
N VAL A 341 17.13 15.90 -7.66
CA VAL A 341 16.70 16.50 -8.93
C VAL A 341 16.66 18.04 -8.81
N LEU A 342 16.24 18.52 -7.65
CA LEU A 342 16.00 19.94 -7.38
C LEU A 342 17.24 20.83 -7.65
N PRO A 343 18.47 20.45 -7.30
CA PRO A 343 19.64 21.31 -7.54
C PRO A 343 20.05 21.41 -8.99
N VAL A 344 19.81 20.36 -9.79
CA VAL A 344 20.05 20.38 -11.25
C VAL A 344 19.00 21.26 -11.93
N ILE A 345 17.73 21.16 -11.52
CA ILE A 345 16.62 21.96 -12.03
C ILE A 345 16.87 23.45 -11.78
N SER A 346 17.20 23.82 -10.55
CA SER A 346 17.33 25.22 -10.13
C SER A 346 18.45 25.95 -10.87
N LEU A 347 19.60 25.32 -11.03
CA LEU A 347 20.76 25.90 -11.73
C LEU A 347 20.50 26.10 -13.22
N LYS A 348 19.71 25.22 -13.84
CA LYS A 348 19.49 25.25 -15.28
C LYS A 348 18.36 26.17 -15.70
N ILE A 349 17.28 26.26 -14.91
CA ILE A 349 16.20 27.23 -15.12
C ILE A 349 16.78 28.66 -15.18
N LEU A 350 17.73 28.97 -14.29
CA LEU A 350 18.38 30.28 -14.24
C LEU A 350 19.27 30.54 -15.46
N GLY A 351 20.02 29.53 -15.93
CA GLY A 351 20.82 29.63 -17.17
C GLY A 351 19.99 29.86 -18.43
N PHE A 352 18.75 29.34 -18.49
CA PHE A 352 17.83 29.58 -19.61
C PHE A 352 17.17 30.96 -19.58
N VAL A 353 16.96 31.51 -18.39
CA VAL A 353 16.39 32.86 -18.23
C VAL A 353 17.42 33.93 -18.59
N GLU A 354 18.67 33.76 -18.19
CA GLU A 354 19.75 34.68 -18.56
C GLU A 354 20.03 34.71 -20.08
N GLN A 355 19.80 33.59 -20.78
CA GLN A 355 19.98 33.47 -22.23
C GLN A 355 18.70 33.72 -23.05
N GLY A 356 17.54 33.61 -22.41
CA GLY A 356 16.21 33.67 -23.02
C GLY A 356 15.50 35.02 -22.89
N ALA A 357 16.16 36.04 -22.32
CA ALA A 357 15.62 37.38 -22.15
C ALA A 357 15.16 38.03 -23.47
N GLU A 358 15.64 37.55 -24.63
CA GLU A 358 15.33 38.15 -25.95
C GLU A 358 14.31 37.36 -26.80
N ASP A 359 14.05 36.06 -26.57
CA ASP A 359 13.21 35.27 -27.48
C ASP A 359 12.39 34.15 -26.79
N ARG A 360 11.12 34.45 -26.49
CA ARG A 360 10.17 33.53 -25.82
C ARG A 360 9.98 32.22 -26.57
N LYS A 361 10.06 32.22 -27.90
CA LYS A 361 9.88 31.00 -28.71
C LYS A 361 11.02 30.00 -28.50
N LYS A 362 12.25 30.49 -28.30
CA LYS A 362 13.41 29.62 -28.05
C LYS A 362 13.33 28.97 -26.68
N VAL A 363 12.88 29.70 -25.65
CA VAL A 363 12.72 29.17 -24.28
C VAL A 363 11.71 28.01 -24.25
N PHE A 364 10.53 28.18 -24.88
CA PHE A 364 9.53 27.12 -24.96
C PHE A 364 10.01 25.89 -25.74
N GLN A 365 10.73 26.08 -26.85
CA GLN A 365 11.30 24.97 -27.63
C GLN A 365 12.34 24.18 -26.84
N MET A 366 13.16 24.85 -26.02
CA MET A 366 14.08 24.18 -25.10
C MET A 366 13.34 23.43 -23.99
N GLY A 367 12.23 23.99 -23.51
CA GLY A 367 11.21 23.34 -22.67
C GLY A 367 10.79 21.98 -23.20
N LEU A 368 10.29 21.98 -24.43
CA LEU A 368 9.71 20.81 -25.09
C LEU A 368 10.77 19.75 -25.44
N LEU A 369 11.97 20.16 -25.86
CA LEU A 369 13.08 19.24 -26.13
C LEU A 369 13.61 18.55 -24.87
N TYR A 370 13.63 19.25 -23.73
CA TYR A 370 13.92 18.63 -22.44
C TYR A 370 12.87 17.57 -22.09
N GLY A 371 11.57 17.92 -22.21
CA GLY A 371 10.48 16.97 -21.97
C GLY A 371 10.54 15.76 -22.90
N LEU A 372 10.91 15.95 -24.16
CA LEU A 372 11.13 14.86 -25.11
C LEU A 372 12.28 13.94 -24.67
N GLY A 373 13.37 14.49 -24.13
CA GLY A 373 14.47 13.70 -23.55
C GLY A 373 14.03 12.83 -22.37
N VAL A 374 13.19 13.39 -21.50
CA VAL A 374 12.59 12.66 -20.37
C VAL A 374 11.70 11.51 -20.87
N LEU A 375 10.77 11.79 -21.78
CA LEU A 375 9.83 10.79 -22.32
C LEU A 375 10.54 9.66 -23.05
N VAL A 376 11.53 9.97 -23.90
CA VAL A 376 12.31 8.94 -24.62
C VAL A 376 13.03 8.02 -23.63
N SER A 377 13.52 8.57 -22.52
CA SER A 377 14.19 7.78 -21.47
C SER A 377 13.22 6.87 -20.73
N PHE A 378 12.02 7.35 -20.36
CA PHE A 378 10.99 6.52 -19.76
C PHE A 378 10.46 5.45 -20.72
N TRP A 379 10.32 5.74 -22.01
CA TRP A 379 9.96 4.74 -23.02
C TRP A 379 11.04 3.69 -23.23
N ALA A 380 12.33 4.08 -23.18
CA ALA A 380 13.43 3.13 -23.22
C ALA A 380 13.42 2.20 -21.98
N LEU A 381 13.13 2.73 -20.79
CA LEU A 381 12.97 1.90 -19.59
C LEU A 381 11.76 0.97 -19.70
N ALA A 382 10.62 1.47 -20.17
CA ALA A 382 9.41 0.68 -20.37
C ALA A 382 9.63 -0.46 -21.37
N SER A 383 10.33 -0.20 -22.48
CA SER A 383 10.61 -1.22 -23.50
C SER A 383 11.53 -2.33 -22.97
N ILE A 384 12.53 -1.98 -22.16
CA ILE A 384 13.39 -2.95 -21.48
C ILE A 384 12.57 -3.85 -20.54
N VAL A 385 11.67 -3.26 -19.75
CA VAL A 385 10.79 -4.02 -18.85
C VAL A 385 9.87 -4.96 -19.62
N ILE A 386 9.22 -4.47 -20.68
CA ILE A 386 8.34 -5.27 -21.54
C ILE A 386 9.12 -6.43 -22.19
N ALA A 387 10.34 -6.17 -22.66
CA ALA A 387 11.20 -7.20 -23.23
C ALA A 387 11.54 -8.30 -22.20
N ILE A 388 11.86 -7.92 -20.96
CA ILE A 388 12.13 -8.89 -19.89
C ILE A 388 10.88 -9.71 -19.56
N GLN A 389 9.73 -9.07 -19.37
CA GLN A 389 8.48 -9.77 -19.07
C GLN A 389 8.07 -10.77 -20.17
N SER A 390 8.38 -10.46 -21.44
CA SER A 390 8.10 -11.36 -22.56
C SER A 390 8.87 -12.69 -22.50
N THR A 391 9.96 -12.75 -21.72
CA THR A 391 10.74 -13.99 -21.50
C THR A 391 10.20 -14.87 -20.37
N GLY A 392 9.07 -14.49 -19.74
CA GLY A 392 8.50 -15.20 -18.59
C GLY A 392 9.28 -14.98 -17.29
N GLN A 393 10.32 -14.13 -17.31
CA GLN A 393 10.99 -13.63 -16.12
C GLN A 393 10.27 -12.39 -15.60
N SER A 394 9.88 -12.40 -14.33
CA SER A 394 9.25 -11.25 -13.71
C SER A 394 10.32 -10.21 -13.36
N ALA A 395 10.14 -8.99 -13.88
CA ALA A 395 10.99 -7.87 -13.51
C ALA A 395 10.57 -7.35 -12.13
N ASN A 396 11.36 -7.65 -11.11
CA ASN A 396 11.11 -7.19 -9.74
C ASN A 396 11.90 -5.90 -9.49
N TRP A 397 11.22 -4.81 -9.11
CA TRP A 397 11.88 -3.52 -8.86
C TRP A 397 12.97 -3.60 -7.76
N GLY A 398 12.79 -4.48 -6.77
CA GLY A 398 13.72 -4.72 -5.67
C GLY A 398 15.02 -5.45 -6.03
N MET A 399 15.13 -6.09 -7.20
CA MET A 399 16.33 -6.88 -7.58
C MET A 399 17.62 -6.06 -7.61
N GLN A 400 17.51 -4.76 -7.90
CA GLN A 400 18.67 -3.87 -7.92
C GLN A 400 19.34 -3.77 -6.54
N PHE A 401 18.56 -3.83 -5.45
CA PHE A 401 19.06 -3.77 -4.07
C PHE A 401 19.66 -5.09 -3.56
N GLN A 402 19.51 -6.18 -4.31
CA GLN A 402 20.19 -7.44 -4.03
C GLN A 402 21.55 -7.53 -4.75
N ASN A 403 21.82 -6.58 -5.66
CA ASN A 403 23.08 -6.55 -6.40
C ASN A 403 24.11 -5.67 -5.66
N PRO A 404 25.23 -6.24 -5.18
CA PRO A 404 26.21 -5.50 -4.39
C PRO A 404 26.94 -4.42 -5.20
N GLN A 405 27.18 -4.65 -6.49
CA GLN A 405 27.81 -3.67 -7.36
C GLN A 405 26.93 -2.44 -7.56
N PHE A 406 25.62 -2.64 -7.73
CA PHE A 406 24.65 -1.55 -7.82
C PHE A 406 24.62 -0.73 -6.52
N LEU A 407 24.49 -1.39 -5.37
CA LEU A 407 24.48 -0.72 -4.06
C LEU A 407 25.75 0.11 -3.82
N LEU A 408 26.92 -0.46 -4.10
CA LEU A 408 28.20 0.22 -3.97
C LEU A 408 28.28 1.46 -4.87
N LEU A 409 27.98 1.30 -6.17
CA LEU A 409 28.05 2.38 -7.14
C LEU A 409 27.06 3.51 -6.80
N MET A 410 25.85 3.17 -6.38
CA MET A 410 24.84 4.15 -5.94
C MET A 410 25.24 4.86 -4.65
N THR A 411 25.81 4.14 -3.68
CA THR A 411 26.30 4.73 -2.42
C THR A 411 27.43 5.74 -2.70
N ILE A 412 28.36 5.40 -3.59
CA ILE A 412 29.43 6.30 -4.05
C ILE A 412 28.86 7.52 -4.77
N LEU A 413 27.93 7.30 -5.71
CA LEU A 413 27.31 8.37 -6.49
C LEU A 413 26.56 9.37 -5.59
N LEU A 414 25.71 8.89 -4.68
CA LEU A 414 24.97 9.77 -3.76
C LEU A 414 25.90 10.48 -2.78
N THR A 415 27.00 9.86 -2.37
CA THR A 415 28.03 10.52 -1.55
C THR A 415 28.67 11.68 -2.32
N LEU A 416 29.04 11.48 -3.58
CA LEU A 416 29.59 12.54 -4.44
C LEU A 416 28.60 13.68 -4.66
N ILE A 417 27.32 13.38 -4.85
CA ILE A 417 26.25 14.38 -4.98
C ILE A 417 26.09 15.18 -3.67
N ALA A 418 26.08 14.50 -2.51
CA ALA A 418 26.01 15.16 -1.21
C ALA A 418 27.20 16.10 -0.98
N LEU A 419 28.41 15.66 -1.31
CA LEU A 419 29.63 16.49 -1.24
C LEU A 419 29.59 17.68 -2.19
N ASN A 420 28.99 17.52 -3.38
CA ASN A 420 28.74 18.62 -4.29
C ASN A 420 27.74 19.64 -3.70
N PHE A 421 26.75 19.19 -2.93
CA PHE A 421 25.80 20.04 -2.22
C PHE A 421 26.43 20.81 -1.07
N PHE A 422 27.40 20.20 -0.36
CA PHE A 422 28.21 20.89 0.64
C PHE A 422 29.25 21.85 0.04
N GLY A 423 29.43 21.87 -1.28
CA GLY A 423 30.41 22.73 -1.94
C GLY A 423 31.86 22.29 -1.73
N VAL A 424 32.08 21.02 -1.35
CA VAL A 424 33.42 20.42 -1.22
C VAL A 424 34.14 20.47 -2.57
N PHE A 425 33.39 20.20 -3.64
CA PHE A 425 33.80 20.47 -5.00
C PHE A 425 32.58 20.94 -5.80
N GLU A 426 32.79 21.85 -6.74
CA GLU A 426 31.73 22.31 -7.59
C GLU A 426 31.88 21.66 -8.95
N ILE A 427 31.02 20.69 -9.27
CA ILE A 427 30.74 20.37 -10.66
C ILE A 427 29.96 21.57 -11.22
N THR A 428 30.62 22.70 -11.44
CA THR A 428 30.12 23.67 -12.42
C THR A 428 29.89 22.87 -13.69
N GLY A 429 28.66 22.89 -14.19
CA GLY A 429 28.24 22.25 -15.43
C GLY A 429 28.95 22.79 -16.69
N GLY A 430 30.25 23.03 -16.63
CA GLY A 430 31.11 23.30 -17.77
C GLY A 430 31.85 22.05 -18.26
N SER A 431 32.08 21.01 -17.44
CA SER A 431 32.87 19.84 -17.87
C SER A 431 32.02 18.65 -18.35
N LEU A 432 31.04 18.18 -17.58
CA LEU A 432 30.15 17.06 -17.95
C LEU A 432 29.13 17.46 -19.03
N THR A 433 28.50 18.62 -18.84
CA THR A 433 27.71 19.31 -19.87
C THR A 433 28.58 19.88 -20.99
N GLY A 434 29.89 20.10 -20.75
CA GLY A 434 30.89 20.35 -21.80
C GLY A 434 31.10 19.14 -22.71
N VAL A 435 31.07 17.93 -22.16
CA VAL A 435 31.11 16.67 -22.91
C VAL A 435 29.76 16.42 -23.61
N ALA A 436 28.63 16.67 -22.95
CA ALA A 436 27.30 16.57 -23.57
C ALA A 436 27.08 17.62 -24.68
N SER A 437 27.63 18.83 -24.55
CA SER A 437 27.60 19.86 -25.59
C SER A 437 28.60 19.63 -26.72
N ARG A 438 29.70 18.90 -26.45
CA ARG A 438 30.65 18.42 -27.49
C ARG A 438 30.11 17.23 -28.28
N LEU A 439 29.34 16.35 -27.65
CA LEU A 439 28.67 15.21 -28.30
C LEU A 439 27.31 15.57 -28.90
N GLY A 440 26.68 16.66 -28.44
CA GLY A 440 25.29 17.04 -28.78
C GLY A 440 25.10 18.47 -29.29
N GLY A 441 26.10 19.04 -29.98
CA GLY A 441 25.93 20.30 -30.73
C GLY A 441 25.59 21.52 -29.87
N GLY A 442 26.52 21.94 -29.00
CA GLY A 442 26.51 23.25 -28.34
C GLY A 442 25.41 23.48 -27.31
N HIS A 443 25.40 24.68 -26.71
CA HIS A 443 24.44 25.15 -25.69
C HIS A 443 23.01 25.39 -26.26
N GLY A 444 22.66 24.71 -27.36
CA GLY A 444 21.39 24.85 -28.08
C GLY A 444 20.42 23.71 -27.81
N ARG A 445 19.59 23.41 -28.82
CA ARG A 445 18.50 22.41 -28.78
C ARG A 445 18.94 20.99 -28.36
N GLY A 446 20.08 20.51 -28.84
CA GLY A 446 20.61 19.18 -28.47
C GLY A 446 21.00 19.07 -26.99
N GLY A 447 21.50 20.16 -26.41
CA GLY A 447 21.79 20.26 -24.98
C GLY A 447 20.53 20.17 -24.12
N ALA A 448 19.39 20.71 -24.55
CA ALA A 448 18.14 20.59 -23.81
C ALA A 448 17.67 19.13 -23.69
N PHE A 449 17.67 18.38 -24.80
CA PHE A 449 17.33 16.96 -24.85
C PHE A 449 18.25 16.10 -23.98
N ALA A 450 19.57 16.25 -24.13
CA ALA A 450 20.55 15.47 -23.36
C ALA A 450 20.41 15.67 -21.85
N ASN A 451 20.03 16.88 -21.42
CA ASN A 451 19.76 17.14 -20.01
C ASN A 451 18.45 16.53 -19.51
N GLY A 452 17.44 16.35 -20.38
CA GLY A 452 16.25 15.57 -20.04
C GLY A 452 16.60 14.12 -19.73
N VAL A 453 17.44 13.51 -20.58
CA VAL A 453 17.96 12.15 -20.38
C VAL A 453 18.77 12.03 -19.08
N LEU A 454 19.69 12.98 -18.84
CA LEU A 454 20.49 13.01 -17.62
C LEU A 454 19.62 13.18 -16.37
N ALA A 455 18.57 14.01 -16.43
CA ALA A 455 17.64 14.19 -15.32
C ALA A 455 16.92 12.89 -14.97
N THR A 456 16.44 12.12 -15.96
CA THR A 456 15.82 10.82 -15.72
C THR A 456 16.80 9.83 -15.08
N ILE A 457 18.03 9.73 -15.60
CA ILE A 457 19.06 8.81 -15.06
C ILE A 457 19.41 9.16 -13.60
N LEU A 458 19.53 10.45 -13.27
CA LEU A 458 19.85 10.90 -11.92
C LEU A 458 18.67 10.80 -10.96
N ALA A 459 17.43 10.82 -11.45
CA ALA A 459 16.23 10.66 -10.64
C ALA A 459 16.00 9.19 -10.25
N THR A 460 16.28 8.21 -11.12
CA THR A 460 16.00 6.79 -10.86
C THR A 460 16.47 6.29 -9.48
N PRO A 461 17.71 6.56 -9.02
CA PRO A 461 18.23 6.03 -7.75
C PRO A 461 17.48 6.48 -6.50
N CYS A 462 17.05 7.75 -6.46
CA CYS A 462 16.37 8.32 -5.28
C CYS A 462 14.87 8.05 -5.25
N THR A 463 14.29 7.62 -6.38
CA THR A 463 12.87 7.32 -6.48
C THR A 463 12.48 5.93 -6.00
N ALA A 464 13.47 5.03 -5.94
CA ALA A 464 13.25 3.62 -5.66
C ALA A 464 12.47 3.30 -4.35
N PRO A 465 12.66 4.02 -3.23
CA PRO A 465 11.87 3.78 -2.00
C PRO A 465 10.41 4.21 -2.12
N PHE A 466 10.12 5.19 -2.98
CA PHE A 466 8.83 5.88 -3.02
C PHE A 466 7.96 5.41 -4.18
N LEU A 467 8.56 5.03 -5.32
CA LEU A 467 7.86 4.52 -6.48
C LEU A 467 7.71 2.99 -6.48
N GLY A 468 8.24 2.27 -5.48
CA GLY A 468 8.23 0.81 -5.44
C GLY A 468 6.84 0.18 -5.57
N THR A 469 5.83 0.73 -4.89
CA THR A 469 4.44 0.26 -4.95
C THR A 469 3.77 0.59 -6.28
N ALA A 470 3.92 1.84 -6.75
CA ALA A 470 3.36 2.29 -8.03
C ALA A 470 3.96 1.53 -9.24
N LEU A 471 5.26 1.25 -9.19
CA LEU A 471 5.94 0.46 -10.22
C LEU A 471 5.62 -1.04 -10.10
N GLY A 472 5.44 -1.56 -8.88
CA GLY A 472 4.95 -2.92 -8.65
C GLY A 472 3.59 -3.15 -9.32
N PHE A 473 2.63 -2.24 -9.12
CA PHE A 473 1.35 -2.26 -9.84
C PHE A 473 1.53 -2.06 -11.36
N ALA A 474 2.40 -1.13 -11.79
CA ALA A 474 2.63 -0.94 -13.23
C ALA A 474 3.13 -2.22 -13.91
N PHE A 475 3.89 -3.06 -13.22
CA PHE A 475 4.43 -4.31 -13.76
C PHE A 475 3.42 -5.45 -13.85
N THR A 476 2.27 -5.37 -13.17
CA THR A 476 1.16 -6.33 -13.33
C THR A 476 0.23 -5.98 -14.50
N GLN A 477 0.43 -4.81 -15.13
CA GLN A 477 -0.38 -4.35 -16.25
C GLN A 477 0.10 -4.91 -17.61
N PRO A 478 -0.79 -5.02 -18.61
CA PRO A 478 -0.38 -5.38 -19.97
C PRO A 478 0.63 -4.37 -20.56
N PRO A 479 1.37 -4.72 -21.63
CA PRO A 479 2.42 -3.87 -22.21
C PRO A 479 1.97 -2.44 -22.53
N THR A 480 0.71 -2.27 -22.95
CA THR A 480 0.11 -0.95 -23.19
C THR A 480 -0.06 -0.14 -21.91
N GLY A 481 -0.45 -0.78 -20.81
CA GLY A 481 -0.56 -0.17 -19.48
C GLY A 481 0.80 0.28 -18.93
N ILE A 482 1.83 -0.56 -19.07
CA ILE A 482 3.22 -0.21 -18.69
C ILE A 482 3.66 1.06 -19.43
N LEU A 483 3.51 1.08 -20.76
CA LEU A 483 3.94 2.22 -21.58
C LEU A 483 3.17 3.49 -21.21
N LEU A 484 1.88 3.39 -20.93
CA LEU A 484 1.03 4.53 -20.59
C LEU A 484 1.33 5.08 -19.18
N MET A 485 1.61 4.21 -18.20
CA MET A 485 2.08 4.61 -16.86
C MET A 485 3.44 5.30 -16.92
N PHE A 486 4.43 4.72 -17.60
CA PHE A 486 5.76 5.31 -17.76
C PHE A 486 5.71 6.65 -18.51
N THR A 487 4.84 6.75 -19.52
CA THR A 487 4.59 8.03 -20.22
C THR A 487 4.07 9.07 -19.25
N THR A 488 3.12 8.71 -18.40
CA THR A 488 2.46 9.66 -17.50
C THR A 488 3.35 10.11 -16.36
N ILE A 489 4.19 9.21 -15.82
CA ILE A 489 5.26 9.56 -14.88
C ILE A 489 6.26 10.52 -15.56
N GLY A 490 6.67 10.21 -16.80
CA GLY A 490 7.57 11.06 -17.58
C GLY A 490 6.98 12.45 -17.87
N VAL A 491 5.68 12.52 -18.20
CA VAL A 491 4.95 13.78 -18.33
C VAL A 491 4.95 14.53 -17.00
N GLY A 492 4.65 13.87 -15.89
CA GLY A 492 4.66 14.49 -14.55
C GLY A 492 6.02 15.08 -14.19
N LEU A 493 7.12 14.36 -14.49
CA LEU A 493 8.48 14.86 -14.28
C LEU A 493 8.79 16.09 -15.18
N ALA A 494 8.39 16.06 -16.45
CA ALA A 494 8.65 17.13 -17.40
C ALA A 494 7.74 18.36 -17.23
N LEU A 495 6.56 18.19 -16.62
CA LEU A 495 5.48 19.19 -16.60
C LEU A 495 5.89 20.52 -15.95
N PRO A 496 6.55 20.57 -14.77
CA PRO A 496 6.97 21.84 -14.17
C PRO A 496 7.90 22.64 -15.09
N TYR A 497 8.79 21.95 -15.81
CA TYR A 497 9.76 22.59 -16.68
C TYR A 497 9.12 23.13 -17.97
N VAL A 498 8.26 22.33 -18.60
CA VAL A 498 7.50 22.76 -19.79
C VAL A 498 6.56 23.92 -19.42
N ALA A 499 5.88 23.85 -18.28
CA ALA A 499 5.00 24.91 -17.79
C ALA A 499 5.75 26.24 -17.54
N LEU A 500 6.89 26.20 -16.84
CA LEU A 500 7.73 27.38 -16.62
C LEU A 500 8.31 27.97 -17.91
N SER A 501 8.56 27.12 -18.92
CA SER A 501 9.03 27.58 -20.23
C SER A 501 7.94 28.25 -21.08
N TRP A 502 6.66 27.94 -20.82
CA TRP A 502 5.51 28.51 -21.52
C TRP A 502 5.19 29.92 -21.02
N ASN A 503 5.21 30.14 -19.69
CA ASN A 503 4.98 31.46 -19.10
C ASN A 503 6.18 31.92 -18.25
N PRO A 504 7.13 32.68 -18.83
CA PRO A 504 8.30 33.17 -18.10
C PRO A 504 7.95 34.19 -17.00
N GLY A 505 6.71 34.69 -16.93
CA GLY A 505 6.25 35.53 -15.82
C GLY A 505 6.24 34.79 -14.48
N TRP A 506 6.05 33.47 -14.49
CA TRP A 506 6.02 32.64 -13.27
C TRP A 506 7.41 32.48 -12.65
N LEU A 507 8.46 32.71 -13.45
CA LEU A 507 9.84 32.71 -12.98
C LEU A 507 10.16 33.95 -12.13
N GLN A 508 9.36 35.02 -12.22
CA GLN A 508 9.52 36.20 -11.37
C GLN A 508 9.05 35.97 -9.94
N ILE A 509 8.24 34.93 -9.69
CA ILE A 509 7.76 34.52 -8.36
C ILE A 509 8.86 33.76 -7.60
N LEU A 510 9.81 33.15 -8.31
CA LEU A 510 10.91 32.41 -7.70
C LEU A 510 11.95 33.38 -7.10
N PRO A 511 12.42 33.16 -5.86
CA PRO A 511 13.44 33.99 -5.24
C PRO A 511 14.73 33.95 -6.07
N ARG A 512 15.33 35.13 -6.30
CA ARG A 512 16.59 35.24 -7.05
C ARG A 512 17.68 34.37 -6.42
N PRO A 513 18.53 33.71 -7.22
CA PRO A 513 19.66 32.94 -6.71
C PRO A 513 20.55 33.84 -5.85
N GLY A 514 20.80 33.42 -4.60
CA GLY A 514 21.54 34.19 -3.60
C GLY A 514 21.89 33.30 -2.41
N ALA A 515 22.25 33.93 -1.27
CA ALA A 515 22.69 33.19 -0.08
C ALA A 515 21.67 32.17 0.45
N TRP A 516 20.37 32.41 0.26
CA TRP A 516 19.32 31.45 0.64
C TRP A 516 19.42 30.14 -0.16
N MET A 517 19.66 30.23 -1.48
CA MET A 517 19.83 29.06 -2.34
C MET A 517 21.05 28.23 -1.94
N THR A 518 22.14 28.88 -1.53
CA THR A 518 23.33 28.18 -0.99
C THR A 518 23.01 27.45 0.32
N ARG A 519 22.27 28.08 1.23
CA ARG A 519 21.84 27.43 2.49
C ARG A 519 20.89 26.26 2.24
N PHE A 520 19.94 26.42 1.32
CA PHE A 520 19.01 25.37 0.94
C PHE A 520 19.72 24.19 0.27
N LYS A 521 20.69 24.46 -0.62
CA LYS A 521 21.56 23.43 -1.23
C LYS A 521 22.29 22.62 -0.16
N VAL A 522 22.93 23.29 0.80
CA VAL A 522 23.61 22.63 1.93
C VAL A 522 22.63 21.83 2.79
N PHE A 523 21.45 22.38 3.06
CA PHE A 523 20.39 21.68 3.80
C PHE A 523 19.94 20.39 3.11
N MET A 524 19.77 20.40 1.79
CA MET A 524 19.42 19.22 0.98
C MET A 524 20.53 18.16 0.93
N GLY A 525 21.78 18.52 1.26
CA GLY A 525 22.89 17.57 1.43
C GLY A 525 22.68 16.60 2.61
N PHE A 526 21.98 17.01 3.67
CA PHE A 526 21.76 16.16 4.85
C PHE A 526 20.77 15.00 4.59
N PRO A 527 19.58 15.21 3.99
CA PRO A 527 18.72 14.11 3.57
C PRO A 527 19.42 13.13 2.62
N MET A 528 20.26 13.64 1.71
CA MET A 528 21.08 12.80 0.82
C MET A 528 22.07 11.91 1.57
N LEU A 529 22.76 12.45 2.57
CA LEU A 529 23.59 11.63 3.46
C LEU A 529 22.76 10.61 4.24
N GLY A 530 21.52 10.94 4.62
CA GLY A 530 20.57 9.98 5.20
C GLY A 530 20.32 8.78 4.29
N THR A 531 20.11 9.02 2.99
CA THR A 531 19.98 7.95 1.99
C THR A 531 21.28 7.16 1.81
N VAL A 532 22.44 7.82 1.83
CA VAL A 532 23.76 7.16 1.81
C VAL A 532 23.92 6.22 3.00
N VAL A 533 23.57 6.66 4.22
CA VAL A 533 23.63 5.82 5.43
C VAL A 533 22.70 4.63 5.31
N TRP A 534 21.49 4.83 4.79
CA TRP A 534 20.54 3.75 4.54
C TRP A 534 21.09 2.74 3.52
N LEU A 535 21.58 3.17 2.35
CA LEU A 535 22.19 2.29 1.36
C LEU A 535 23.43 1.58 1.89
N TYR A 536 24.29 2.30 2.63
CA TYR A 536 25.47 1.73 3.29
C TYR A 536 25.07 0.59 4.25
N SER A 537 23.97 0.75 5.00
CA SER A 537 23.47 -0.27 5.93
C SER A 537 23.04 -1.56 5.24
N ILE A 538 22.62 -1.48 3.97
CA ILE A 538 22.24 -2.63 3.13
C ILE A 538 23.47 -3.18 2.40
N ALA A 539 24.28 -2.30 1.82
CA ALA A 539 25.50 -2.64 1.08
C ALA A 539 26.47 -3.44 1.94
N ARG A 540 26.68 -3.01 3.20
CA ARG A 540 27.59 -3.70 4.13
C ARG A 540 27.24 -5.17 4.38
N LEU A 541 25.99 -5.57 4.16
CA LEU A 541 25.54 -6.96 4.37
C LEU A 541 26.12 -7.92 3.34
N HIS A 542 26.48 -7.40 2.16
CA HIS A 542 27.02 -8.19 1.06
C HIS A 542 28.53 -8.41 1.18
N PHE A 543 29.19 -7.68 2.07
CA PHE A 543 30.61 -7.78 2.31
C PHE A 543 30.84 -8.51 3.64
N GLY A 544 31.78 -9.45 3.68
CA GLY A 544 32.05 -10.30 4.85
C GLY A 544 32.53 -9.52 6.09
N PRO A 545 33.02 -10.23 7.12
CA PRO A 545 33.51 -9.59 8.35
C PRO A 545 34.59 -8.54 8.07
N GLY A 546 34.34 -7.28 8.47
CA GLY A 546 35.21 -6.12 8.19
C GLY A 546 34.87 -5.35 6.92
N GLY A 547 33.94 -5.84 6.10
CA GLY A 547 33.46 -5.16 4.89
C GLY A 547 32.76 -3.83 5.17
N ASP A 548 32.15 -3.68 6.35
CA ASP A 548 31.60 -2.41 6.82
C ASP A 548 32.69 -1.35 7.00
N LEU A 549 33.80 -1.70 7.67
CA LEU A 549 34.94 -0.81 7.84
C LEU A 549 35.57 -0.41 6.49
N TRP A 550 35.80 -1.39 5.60
CA TRP A 550 36.38 -1.12 4.29
C TRP A 550 35.47 -0.31 3.37
N LEU A 551 34.16 -0.57 3.38
CA LEU A 551 33.19 0.26 2.68
C LEU A 551 33.19 1.70 3.22
N GLY A 552 33.29 1.87 4.53
CA GLY A 552 33.39 3.19 5.17
C GLY A 552 34.68 3.91 4.75
N LEU A 553 35.81 3.22 4.78
CA LEU A 553 37.10 3.74 4.33
C LEU A 553 37.09 4.10 2.83
N CYS A 554 36.39 3.32 2.00
CA CYS A 554 36.19 3.65 0.60
C CYS A 554 35.48 5.00 0.44
N LEU A 555 34.37 5.22 1.15
CA LEU A 555 33.62 6.48 1.11
C LEU A 555 34.43 7.67 1.64
N VAL A 556 35.19 7.46 2.73
CA VAL A 556 36.11 8.49 3.27
C VAL A 556 37.21 8.83 2.26
N SER A 557 37.79 7.82 1.61
CA SER A 557 38.83 8.02 0.58
C SER A 557 38.27 8.79 -0.61
N ILE A 558 37.05 8.47 -1.05
CA ILE A 558 36.35 9.20 -2.11
C ILE A 558 36.06 10.65 -1.70
N ALA A 559 35.62 10.88 -0.46
CA ALA A 559 35.39 12.21 0.06
C ALA A 559 36.67 13.05 0.12
N LEU A 560 37.79 12.43 0.52
CA LEU A 560 39.11 13.07 0.53
C LEU A 560 39.58 13.41 -0.90
N LEU A 561 39.41 12.49 -1.85
CA LEU A 561 39.73 12.72 -3.27
C LEU A 561 38.90 13.87 -3.86
N ALA A 562 37.61 13.90 -3.54
CA ALA A 562 36.70 14.97 -3.95
C ALA A 562 37.12 16.33 -3.36
N TRP A 563 37.55 16.36 -2.10
CA TRP A 563 38.06 17.57 -1.45
C TRP A 563 39.40 18.03 -2.06
N ILE A 564 40.34 17.12 -2.32
CA ILE A 564 41.60 17.44 -3.02
C ILE A 564 41.31 18.02 -4.41
N TYR A 565 40.35 17.45 -5.13
CA TYR A 565 39.92 17.97 -6.42
C TYR A 565 39.35 19.40 -6.30
N GLY A 566 38.41 19.64 -5.39
CA GLY A 566 37.80 20.95 -5.20
C GLY A 566 38.80 22.02 -4.74
N GLU A 567 39.60 21.74 -3.71
CA GLU A 567 40.48 22.73 -3.10
C GLU A 567 41.79 22.91 -3.89
N CYS A 568 42.44 21.81 -4.28
CA CYS A 568 43.78 21.84 -4.87
C CYS A 568 43.79 21.90 -6.41
N ILE A 569 42.69 21.55 -7.10
CA ILE A 569 42.62 21.59 -8.57
C ILE A 569 41.70 22.73 -9.05
N GLN A 570 40.52 22.90 -8.46
CA GLN A 570 39.59 23.96 -8.90
C GLN A 570 39.95 25.34 -8.36
N LYS A 571 40.32 25.45 -7.07
CA LYS A 571 40.61 26.74 -6.43
C LYS A 571 42.09 27.15 -6.49
N ALA A 572 43.02 26.21 -6.62
CA ALA A 572 44.46 26.52 -6.59
C ALA A 572 44.99 27.14 -7.90
N ARG A 573 45.80 28.21 -7.76
CA ARG A 573 46.41 28.97 -8.87
C ARG A 573 47.77 28.44 -9.35
N GLY A 574 48.38 27.41 -8.73
CA GLY A 574 49.71 26.88 -9.09
C GLY A 574 50.00 25.44 -8.65
N ARG A 575 51.03 24.80 -9.24
CA ARG A 575 51.47 23.38 -9.10
C ARG A 575 50.35 22.31 -9.18
N LYS A 576 49.47 22.45 -10.18
CA LYS A 576 48.41 21.48 -10.49
C LYS A 576 48.92 20.05 -10.72
N GLY A 577 50.14 19.87 -11.21
CA GLY A 577 50.72 18.56 -11.49
C GLY A 577 50.84 17.63 -10.26
N TRP A 578 51.23 18.16 -9.10
CA TRP A 578 51.29 17.36 -7.87
C TRP A 578 49.91 16.99 -7.35
N ALA A 579 48.94 17.91 -7.44
CA ALA A 579 47.55 17.63 -7.06
C ALA A 579 46.91 16.55 -7.96
N TRP A 580 47.17 16.59 -9.27
CA TRP A 580 46.76 15.53 -10.20
C TRP A 580 47.45 14.19 -9.90
N GLY A 581 48.74 14.22 -9.55
CA GLY A 581 49.48 13.03 -9.15
C GLY A 581 48.94 12.39 -7.86
N ALA A 582 48.64 13.21 -6.84
CA ALA A 582 48.03 12.75 -5.59
C ALA A 582 46.61 12.20 -5.80
N LEU A 583 45.81 12.85 -6.67
CA LEU A 583 44.49 12.38 -7.05
C LEU A 583 44.55 11.01 -7.77
N LEU A 584 45.43 10.87 -8.77
CA LEU A 584 45.62 9.62 -9.51
C LEU A 584 46.12 8.50 -8.59
N ALA A 585 47.11 8.78 -7.73
CA ALA A 585 47.62 7.80 -6.77
C ALA A 585 46.53 7.37 -5.78
N GLY A 586 45.75 8.31 -5.23
CA GLY A 586 44.65 7.98 -4.32
C GLY A 586 43.51 7.21 -4.99
N ILE A 587 43.19 7.50 -6.26
CA ILE A 587 42.24 6.70 -7.06
C ILE A 587 42.77 5.27 -7.24
N LEU A 588 44.03 5.11 -7.63
CA LEU A 588 44.66 3.80 -7.82
C LEU A 588 44.71 2.98 -6.53
N VAL A 589 45.01 3.62 -5.40
CA VAL A 589 44.99 2.97 -4.07
C VAL A 589 43.57 2.59 -3.67
N THR A 590 42.61 3.50 -3.82
CA THR A 590 41.20 3.22 -3.48
C THR A 590 40.63 2.10 -4.35
N TYR A 591 40.97 2.08 -5.64
CA TYR A 591 40.52 1.04 -6.57
C TYR A 591 41.25 -0.30 -6.35
N GLY A 592 42.58 -0.29 -6.37
CA GLY A 592 43.39 -1.52 -6.31
C GLY A 592 43.44 -2.17 -4.94
N TRP A 593 43.53 -1.38 -3.87
CA TRP A 593 43.64 -1.91 -2.51
C TRP A 593 42.28 -2.02 -1.82
N ILE A 594 41.50 -0.94 -1.78
CA ILE A 594 40.23 -0.95 -1.04
C ILE A 594 39.16 -1.76 -1.81
N LEU A 595 38.89 -1.40 -3.08
CA LEU A 595 37.82 -2.02 -3.86
C LEU A 595 38.13 -3.46 -4.32
N GLU A 596 39.27 -3.68 -4.99
CA GLU A 596 39.62 -4.99 -5.56
C GLU A 596 40.17 -5.97 -4.51
N HIS A 597 41.10 -5.57 -3.64
CA HIS A 597 41.74 -6.49 -2.69
C HIS A 597 40.90 -6.76 -1.44
N GLU A 598 40.39 -5.73 -0.75
CA GLU A 598 39.69 -5.89 0.53
C GLU A 598 38.19 -6.14 0.36
N LEU A 599 37.51 -5.30 -0.43
CA LEU A 599 36.06 -5.45 -0.67
C LEU A 599 35.73 -6.56 -1.67
N ASN A 600 36.68 -6.96 -2.53
CA ASN A 600 36.48 -7.86 -3.67
C ASN A 600 35.16 -7.59 -4.40
N TRP A 601 34.94 -6.32 -4.74
CA TRP A 601 33.62 -5.80 -5.13
C TRP A 601 32.98 -6.49 -6.35
N ARG A 602 33.78 -7.18 -7.19
CA ARG A 602 33.34 -7.90 -8.38
C ARG A 602 32.67 -9.22 -8.05
N GLN A 603 33.21 -9.93 -7.07
CA GLN A 603 32.73 -11.22 -6.58
C GLN A 603 32.83 -11.19 -5.06
N PRO A 604 31.95 -10.41 -4.40
CA PRO A 604 31.96 -10.35 -2.96
C PRO A 604 31.80 -11.78 -2.44
N ALA A 605 32.80 -12.23 -1.68
CA ALA A 605 32.73 -13.52 -1.04
C ALA A 605 31.58 -13.44 -0.03
N LEU A 606 30.41 -13.96 -0.42
CA LEU A 606 29.65 -14.74 0.55
C LEU A 606 30.68 -15.74 1.06
N LYS A 607 31.02 -15.68 2.35
CA LYS A 607 31.76 -16.78 2.96
C LYS A 607 30.86 -18.00 2.78
N ASP A 608 31.09 -18.74 1.72
CA ASP A 608 30.57 -20.07 1.51
C ASP A 608 30.99 -20.87 2.74
N GLY A 609 30.02 -21.30 3.56
CA GLY A 609 30.29 -22.27 4.61
C GLY A 609 29.67 -22.04 5.99
N GLU A 610 28.67 -21.18 6.17
CA GLU A 610 27.88 -21.19 7.44
C GLU A 610 26.36 -21.16 7.24
N ASN A 611 25.88 -21.38 6.01
CA ASN A 611 24.46 -21.61 5.71
C ASN A 611 24.27 -22.86 4.82
N THR A 612 25.01 -23.93 5.11
CA THR A 612 24.41 -25.26 4.95
C THR A 612 23.23 -25.27 5.93
N PRO A 613 21.97 -25.51 5.53
CA PRO A 613 20.88 -25.70 6.48
C PRO A 613 21.07 -27.08 7.14
N SER A 614 22.05 -27.17 8.03
CA SER A 614 22.12 -28.19 9.05
C SER A 614 21.49 -27.58 10.30
N ASP A 615 20.27 -28.02 10.59
CA ASP A 615 19.50 -27.82 11.82
C ASP A 615 19.29 -26.38 12.30
N ALA A 616 18.01 -25.97 12.28
CA ALA A 616 17.37 -25.03 13.21
C ALA A 616 18.29 -24.00 13.90
N THR A 617 18.91 -23.09 13.16
CA THR A 617 19.62 -21.96 13.77
C THR A 617 18.59 -20.92 14.22
N LEU A 618 18.36 -20.83 15.54
CA LEU A 618 17.45 -19.87 16.16
C LEU A 618 18.03 -18.45 16.05
N ILE A 619 17.38 -17.61 15.24
CA ILE A 619 17.66 -16.18 15.11
C ILE A 619 16.74 -15.44 16.09
N SER A 620 17.28 -15.01 17.23
CA SER A 620 16.50 -14.22 18.20
C SER A 620 16.03 -12.88 17.61
N GLY A 621 14.72 -12.65 17.59
CA GLY A 621 14.09 -11.39 17.25
C GLY A 621 14.16 -10.36 18.38
N LYS A 622 14.00 -9.07 18.05
CA LYS A 622 14.21 -7.95 18.99
C LYS A 622 13.25 -7.91 20.18
N ASN A 623 12.11 -8.61 20.07
CA ASN A 623 11.07 -8.71 21.10
C ASN A 623 10.94 -10.13 21.71
N GLY A 624 11.91 -11.01 21.44
CA GLY A 624 11.95 -12.37 22.00
C GLY A 624 11.24 -13.45 21.18
N ILE A 625 10.62 -13.12 20.03
CA ILE A 625 10.18 -14.12 19.05
C ILE A 625 11.42 -14.79 18.44
N GLN A 626 11.48 -16.12 18.49
CA GLN A 626 12.60 -16.89 17.95
C GLN A 626 12.32 -17.30 16.50
N TRP A 627 13.04 -16.69 15.56
CA TRP A 627 12.92 -16.97 14.14
C TRP A 627 13.84 -18.11 13.73
N MET A 628 13.32 -19.10 13.01
CA MET A 628 14.15 -20.09 12.33
C MET A 628 14.33 -19.74 10.86
N ALA A 629 15.41 -20.22 10.25
CA ALA A 629 15.57 -20.13 8.81
C ALA A 629 14.46 -20.92 8.11
N TRP A 630 13.78 -20.30 7.15
CA TRP A 630 12.73 -20.97 6.38
C TRP A 630 13.32 -22.05 5.47
N SER A 631 12.71 -23.22 5.48
CA SER A 631 12.82 -24.21 4.43
C SER A 631 11.50 -24.98 4.32
N GLU A 632 11.15 -25.42 3.13
CA GLU A 632 9.90 -26.15 2.91
C GLU A 632 9.86 -27.46 3.72
N ALA A 633 11.00 -28.15 3.83
CA ALA A 633 11.12 -29.32 4.70
C ALA A 633 10.91 -29.00 6.19
N ALA A 634 11.38 -27.85 6.66
CA ALA A 634 11.16 -27.43 8.05
C ALA A 634 9.69 -27.09 8.32
N VAL A 635 8.99 -26.47 7.37
CA VAL A 635 7.55 -26.19 7.48
C VAL A 635 6.78 -27.51 7.61
N ILE A 636 7.02 -28.45 6.69
CA ILE A 636 6.38 -29.78 6.71
C ILE A 636 6.68 -30.51 8.02
N GLN A 637 7.93 -30.50 8.49
CA GLN A 637 8.31 -31.14 9.75
C GLN A 637 7.62 -30.51 10.97
N ALA A 638 7.40 -29.19 10.95
CA ALA A 638 6.68 -28.50 12.02
C ALA A 638 5.17 -28.79 11.98
N GLN A 639 4.57 -28.87 10.79
CA GLN A 639 3.19 -29.32 10.62
C GLN A 639 3.02 -30.78 11.11
N GLN A 640 3.94 -31.68 10.78
CA GLN A 640 3.95 -33.06 11.29
C GLN A 640 4.03 -33.15 12.84
N LYS A 641 4.62 -32.13 13.48
CA LYS A 641 4.67 -32.01 14.94
C LYS A 641 3.43 -31.34 15.54
N GLY A 642 2.43 -31.02 14.72
CA GLY A 642 1.20 -30.36 15.13
C GLY A 642 1.39 -28.89 15.51
N GLN A 643 2.37 -28.20 14.91
CA GLN A 643 2.66 -26.79 15.21
C GLN A 643 2.14 -25.86 14.11
N VAL A 644 1.52 -24.75 14.50
CA VAL A 644 1.22 -23.63 13.59
C VAL A 644 2.54 -22.98 13.17
N VAL A 645 2.73 -22.69 11.88
CA VAL A 645 3.98 -22.06 11.39
C VAL A 645 3.70 -20.70 10.75
N LEU A 646 4.22 -19.63 11.34
CA LEU A 646 4.23 -18.29 10.75
C LEU A 646 5.52 -18.10 9.94
N VAL A 647 5.41 -17.92 8.62
CA VAL A 647 6.53 -17.66 7.72
C VAL A 647 6.50 -16.21 7.24
N ASP A 648 7.54 -15.44 7.56
CA ASP A 648 7.75 -14.07 7.05
C ASP A 648 8.82 -14.07 5.94
N PHE A 649 8.39 -13.95 4.68
CA PHE A 649 9.29 -13.68 3.56
C PHE A 649 9.56 -12.18 3.50
N THR A 650 10.76 -11.81 3.93
CA THR A 650 11.13 -10.43 4.25
C THR A 650 12.47 -10.08 3.64
N ALA A 651 12.78 -8.78 3.58
CA ALA A 651 14.12 -8.33 3.21
C ALA A 651 14.51 -7.06 3.98
N LYS A 652 15.80 -6.90 4.26
CA LYS A 652 16.32 -5.69 4.93
C LYS A 652 16.21 -4.43 4.08
N TRP A 653 16.26 -4.59 2.75
CA TRP A 653 16.11 -3.48 1.80
C TRP A 653 14.64 -3.09 1.54
N CYS A 654 13.68 -3.89 2.01
CA CYS A 654 12.24 -3.69 1.78
C CYS A 654 11.60 -2.88 2.92
N PRO A 655 11.23 -1.59 2.70
CA PRO A 655 10.67 -0.76 3.78
C PRO A 655 9.35 -1.29 4.32
N ASN A 656 8.43 -1.71 3.44
CA ASN A 656 7.12 -2.24 3.84
C ASN A 656 7.28 -3.50 4.71
N CYS A 657 8.23 -4.37 4.37
CA CYS A 657 8.58 -5.54 5.17
C CYS A 657 9.04 -5.15 6.59
N GLN A 658 9.91 -4.14 6.69
CA GLN A 658 10.40 -3.65 7.99
C GLN A 658 9.33 -2.94 8.81
N VAL A 659 8.35 -2.29 8.16
CA VAL A 659 7.20 -1.67 8.81
C VAL A 659 6.28 -2.77 9.36
N ASN A 660 5.77 -3.65 8.51
CA ASN A 660 4.93 -4.78 8.91
C ASN A 660 5.55 -5.59 10.05
N LYS A 661 6.85 -5.85 9.94
CA LYS A 661 7.60 -6.56 10.96
C LYS A 661 7.55 -5.86 12.32
N LYS A 662 7.69 -4.53 12.37
CA LYS A 662 7.71 -3.77 13.64
C LYS A 662 6.31 -3.45 14.17
N THR A 663 5.34 -3.25 13.29
CA THR A 663 4.01 -2.77 13.67
C THR A 663 3.01 -3.90 13.88
N SER A 664 3.22 -5.05 13.24
CA SER A 664 2.18 -6.06 13.07
C SER A 664 2.64 -7.49 13.36
N ILE A 665 3.94 -7.80 13.26
CA ILE A 665 4.48 -9.16 13.49
C ILE A 665 5.26 -9.26 14.82
N GLU A 666 6.36 -8.50 14.98
CA GLU A 666 7.17 -8.48 16.21
C GLU A 666 6.56 -7.53 17.26
N ILE A 667 5.31 -7.78 17.65
CA ILE A 667 4.61 -7.03 18.72
C ILE A 667 4.25 -7.97 19.88
N PRO A 668 4.05 -7.44 21.11
CA PRO A 668 3.79 -8.27 22.30
C PRO A 668 2.59 -9.20 22.14
N SER A 669 1.47 -8.72 21.59
CA SER A 669 0.25 -9.51 21.41
C SER A 669 0.44 -10.73 20.50
N VAL A 670 1.15 -10.55 19.37
CA VAL A 670 1.45 -11.65 18.44
C VAL A 670 2.43 -12.64 19.06
N LYS A 671 3.39 -12.16 19.86
CA LYS A 671 4.30 -13.03 20.61
C LYS A 671 3.56 -13.90 21.62
N GLU A 672 2.72 -13.29 22.46
CA GLU A 672 1.91 -14.00 23.45
C GLU A 672 1.02 -15.04 22.77
N LYS A 673 0.41 -14.68 21.63
CA LYS A 673 -0.38 -15.60 20.85
C LYS A 673 0.44 -16.78 20.33
N LEU A 674 1.60 -16.53 19.70
CA LEU A 674 2.51 -17.57 19.23
C LEU A 674 2.97 -18.50 20.36
N GLU A 675 3.27 -17.96 21.55
CA GLU A 675 3.63 -18.75 22.73
C GLU A 675 2.45 -19.60 23.23
N SER A 676 1.23 -19.04 23.24
CA SER A 676 0.02 -19.75 23.71
C SER A 676 -0.37 -20.94 22.83
N ILE A 677 -0.16 -20.83 21.50
CA ILE A 677 -0.50 -21.88 20.53
C ILE A 677 0.68 -22.82 20.23
N GLY A 678 1.83 -22.62 20.87
CA GLY A 678 3.06 -23.36 20.55
C GLY A 678 3.54 -23.13 19.10
N GLY A 679 3.22 -21.96 18.55
CA GLY A 679 3.47 -21.56 17.18
C GLY A 679 4.95 -21.32 16.88
N LEU A 680 5.37 -21.76 15.71
CA LEU A 680 6.73 -21.71 15.23
C LEU A 680 6.89 -20.56 14.24
N THR A 681 7.95 -19.75 14.37
CA THR A 681 8.20 -18.69 13.39
C THR A 681 9.39 -19.02 12.51
N MET A 682 9.23 -18.82 11.20
CA MET A 682 10.28 -19.00 10.21
C MET A 682 10.44 -17.75 9.36
N ARG A 683 11.67 -17.47 8.95
CA ARG A 683 12.00 -16.29 8.15
C ARG A 683 12.62 -16.71 6.83
N GLY A 684 11.96 -16.33 5.74
CA GLY A 684 12.52 -16.36 4.40
C GLY A 684 13.28 -15.05 4.14
N ASP A 685 14.59 -15.03 4.38
CA ASP A 685 15.40 -13.82 4.19
C ASP A 685 15.74 -13.62 2.70
N TYR A 686 14.93 -12.80 2.02
CA TYR A 686 15.10 -12.40 0.63
C TYR A 686 16.00 -11.14 0.48
N THR A 687 16.83 -10.84 1.48
CA THR A 687 17.87 -9.80 1.35
C THR A 687 18.87 -10.16 0.26
N PHE A 688 19.18 -11.44 0.13
CA PHE A 688 20.00 -11.99 -0.96
C PHE A 688 19.12 -12.86 -1.86
N GLN A 689 19.49 -12.93 -3.14
CA GLN A 689 18.72 -13.69 -4.11
C GLN A 689 18.76 -15.19 -3.80
N ASP A 690 17.62 -15.76 -3.38
CA ASP A 690 17.44 -17.20 -3.22
C ASP A 690 16.43 -17.72 -4.26
N ARG A 691 16.81 -18.73 -5.04
CA ARG A 691 15.95 -19.35 -6.06
C ARG A 691 14.72 -20.02 -5.44
N ARG A 692 14.84 -20.62 -4.25
CA ARG A 692 13.74 -21.29 -3.54
C ARG A 692 12.68 -20.29 -3.10
N ILE A 693 13.11 -19.18 -2.50
CA ILE A 693 12.20 -18.09 -2.11
C ILE A 693 11.57 -17.45 -3.35
N THR A 694 12.36 -17.24 -4.42
CA THR A 694 11.84 -16.68 -5.68
C THR A 694 10.73 -17.56 -6.29
N GLN A 695 10.91 -18.88 -6.25
CA GLN A 695 9.89 -19.81 -6.70
C GLN A 695 8.64 -19.75 -5.81
N LYS A 696 8.80 -19.74 -4.48
CA LYS A 696 7.68 -19.67 -3.54
C LYS A 696 6.86 -18.38 -3.68
N LEU A 697 7.54 -17.24 -3.88
CA LEU A 697 6.86 -15.97 -4.18
C LEU A 697 6.01 -16.07 -5.45
N LYS A 698 6.55 -16.72 -6.49
CA LYS A 698 5.85 -16.89 -7.78
C LYS A 698 4.63 -17.83 -7.67
N GLU A 699 4.73 -18.90 -6.88
CA GLU A 699 3.60 -19.81 -6.60
C GLU A 699 2.41 -19.07 -6.00
N HIS A 700 2.66 -18.10 -5.11
CA HIS A 700 1.61 -17.26 -4.50
C HIS A 700 1.32 -15.97 -5.28
N GLY A 701 1.65 -15.90 -6.56
CA GLY A 701 1.36 -14.73 -7.41
C GLY A 701 2.10 -13.44 -7.05
N ARG A 702 3.16 -13.51 -6.22
CA ARG A 702 3.94 -12.35 -5.78
C ARG A 702 5.19 -12.14 -6.63
N ILE A 703 5.39 -10.89 -7.06
CA ILE A 703 6.57 -10.42 -7.82
C ILE A 703 7.69 -9.96 -6.84
N GLY A 704 7.49 -10.07 -5.53
CA GLY A 704 8.50 -9.68 -4.54
C GLY A 704 8.00 -9.80 -3.10
N VAL A 705 8.84 -9.39 -2.16
CA VAL A 705 8.47 -9.26 -0.74
C VAL A 705 7.79 -7.91 -0.48
N PRO A 706 6.89 -7.79 0.52
CA PRO A 706 6.58 -8.76 1.58
C PRO A 706 5.61 -9.88 1.14
N LEU A 707 5.83 -11.09 1.66
CA LEU A 707 4.85 -12.18 1.66
C LEU A 707 4.87 -12.81 3.05
N VAL A 708 3.71 -12.90 3.71
CA VAL A 708 3.58 -13.56 5.01
C VAL A 708 2.56 -14.68 4.88
N LEU A 709 2.94 -15.86 5.36
CA LEU A 709 2.14 -17.08 5.29
C LEU A 709 1.94 -17.64 6.69
N VAL A 710 0.75 -18.13 7.00
CA VAL A 710 0.47 -18.87 8.24
C VAL A 710 0.01 -20.28 7.89
N TYR A 711 0.78 -21.28 8.28
CA TYR A 711 0.49 -22.69 8.03
C TYR A 711 -0.23 -23.32 9.24
N PRO A 712 -1.38 -23.99 9.03
CA PRO A 712 -2.03 -24.81 10.05
C PRO A 712 -1.18 -26.04 10.46
N PRO A 713 -1.45 -26.66 11.63
CA PRO A 713 -0.70 -27.79 12.18
C PRO A 713 -0.98 -29.13 11.48
N SER A 714 -1.69 -29.13 10.35
CA SER A 714 -2.00 -30.31 9.54
C SER A 714 -0.99 -30.48 8.40
N GLU A 715 -0.46 -31.70 8.24
CA GLU A 715 0.49 -32.02 7.18
C GLU A 715 -0.10 -31.74 5.79
N GLY A 716 0.58 -30.90 5.00
CA GLY A 716 0.16 -30.58 3.63
C GLY A 716 -0.97 -29.56 3.51
N ALA A 717 -1.47 -29.00 4.62
CA ALA A 717 -2.47 -27.93 4.55
C ALA A 717 -1.89 -26.66 3.92
N GLU A 718 -2.67 -26.03 3.05
CA GLU A 718 -2.29 -24.79 2.40
C GLU A 718 -2.15 -23.63 3.41
N PRO A 719 -1.21 -22.71 3.19
CA PRO A 719 -1.03 -21.57 4.07
C PRO A 719 -2.10 -20.51 3.85
N ILE A 720 -2.52 -19.87 4.94
CA ILE A 720 -3.26 -18.60 4.89
C ILE A 720 -2.29 -17.53 4.37
N VAL A 721 -2.63 -16.92 3.23
CA VAL A 721 -1.80 -15.88 2.58
C VAL A 721 -2.23 -14.49 3.06
N LEU A 722 -1.32 -13.77 3.69
CA LEU A 722 -1.63 -12.44 4.23
C LEU A 722 -1.40 -11.32 3.17
N PRO A 723 -2.10 -10.17 3.28
CA PRO A 723 -1.89 -9.01 2.41
C PRO A 723 -0.50 -8.37 2.56
N GLU A 724 -0.09 -7.55 1.59
CA GLU A 724 1.24 -6.90 1.59
C GLU A 724 1.40 -5.85 2.70
N LEU A 725 0.31 -5.24 3.16
CA LEU A 725 0.28 -4.32 4.29
C LEU A 725 -0.46 -5.02 5.44
N LEU A 726 0.23 -5.19 6.56
CA LEU A 726 -0.28 -5.94 7.69
C LEU A 726 -0.72 -5.02 8.83
N THR A 727 -1.76 -5.42 9.54
CA THR A 727 -2.11 -4.92 10.87
C THR A 727 -1.98 -6.03 11.91
N PRO A 728 -1.83 -5.70 13.22
CA PRO A 728 -1.81 -6.68 14.30
C PRO A 728 -2.97 -7.68 14.25
N SER A 729 -4.18 -7.20 13.96
CA SER A 729 -5.39 -8.02 13.95
C SER A 729 -5.39 -9.05 12.81
N ILE A 730 -4.86 -8.70 11.63
CA ILE A 730 -4.72 -9.64 10.51
C ILE A 730 -3.81 -10.82 10.90
N VAL A 731 -2.68 -10.53 11.56
CA VAL A 731 -1.73 -11.56 11.99
C VAL A 731 -2.33 -12.42 13.10
N LEU A 732 -3.00 -11.81 14.08
CA LEU A 732 -3.65 -12.54 15.17
C LEU A 732 -4.78 -13.44 14.67
N LYS A 733 -5.68 -12.91 13.81
CA LYS A 733 -6.78 -13.69 13.21
C LYS A 733 -6.25 -14.89 12.43
N ALA A 734 -5.22 -14.70 11.61
CA ALA A 734 -4.61 -15.79 10.87
C ALA A 734 -3.97 -16.86 11.79
N LEU A 735 -3.39 -16.46 12.93
CA LEU A 735 -2.87 -17.40 13.94
C LEU A 735 -3.99 -18.13 14.69
N ASP A 736 -5.10 -17.46 15.00
CA ASP A 736 -6.29 -18.07 15.60
C ASP A 736 -6.86 -19.15 14.68
N GLU A 737 -7.13 -18.77 13.43
CA GLU A 737 -7.67 -19.64 12.37
C GLU A 737 -6.78 -20.86 12.13
N ALA A 738 -5.47 -20.65 11.99
CA ALA A 738 -4.52 -21.74 11.79
C ALA A 738 -4.40 -22.67 13.00
N SER A 739 -4.58 -22.18 14.23
CA SER A 739 -4.47 -22.99 15.46
C SER A 739 -5.70 -23.84 15.76
N GLY A 740 -6.81 -23.65 15.02
CA GLY A 740 -8.10 -24.28 15.32
C GLY A 740 -8.68 -23.87 16.69
N SER A 741 -8.09 -22.86 17.34
CA SER A 741 -8.59 -22.30 18.59
C SER A 741 -9.69 -21.30 18.25
N ALA A 742 -10.95 -21.69 18.41
CA ALA A 742 -12.04 -20.72 18.52
C ALA A 742 -11.64 -19.65 19.55
N MET A 743 -11.83 -18.37 19.21
CA MET A 743 -11.48 -17.21 20.06
C MET A 743 -11.81 -17.49 21.53
N VAL A 744 -10.78 -17.69 22.35
CA VAL A 744 -10.90 -17.50 23.80
C VAL A 744 -10.74 -16.00 24.01
N PRO A 745 -11.74 -15.30 24.58
CA PRO A 745 -11.62 -13.88 24.88
C PRO A 745 -10.38 -13.67 25.75
N ILE A 746 -9.47 -12.83 25.27
CA ILE A 746 -8.31 -12.41 26.06
C ILE A 746 -8.82 -11.32 27.01
N ASP A 747 -9.15 -11.70 28.24
CA ASP A 747 -9.30 -10.76 29.35
C ASP A 747 -7.91 -10.19 29.71
N GLY A 748 -7.72 -8.88 29.53
CA GLY A 748 -6.50 -8.16 29.94
C GLY A 748 -6.36 -6.77 29.36
#